data_AF-A0A5H6FAD5-F1
#
_entry.id   AF-A0A5H6FAD5-F1
#
_cell.length_a   1.000
_cell.length_b   1.000
_cell.length_c   1.000
_cell.angle_alpha   90.00
_cell.angle_beta   90.00
_cell.angle_gamma   90.00
#
_symmetry.space_group_name_H-M   'P 1'
#
loop_
_entity.id
_entity.type
_entity.pdbx_description
1 polymer ?
#
loop_
_entity_poly.entity_id
_entity_poly.type
_entity_poly.pdbx_seq_one_letter_code
_entity_poly.pdbx_strand_id
1 'polypeptide(L)'
;MTALLELRNVSRSYPSGEEQVAVLKDISLQIHAGEMVAIVGVSGSGKSTLMNILGCLDKPTSGTYRVAGRDVSTLDPDALAQLRREHFGFIFQRYHLLSHLTAAQNVEIPAVYAGIERKKRQARARELLLRLGLSDRVDYPPSQLSGGQQQRVSIARALMNGGQVILADEPTGALDSHSGEEVMAILRQLRDRGHTVIIVTHDPLIAAQAERIIEIHDGKIVHNPPAQEKKREQGVDAAVVNTAPGWRQFASSFREALSMAWLAMAANKMRTLLTMLGIIIGIASVVSIVVVGDAAKQMVLADIRAMGTNTIDIHPGKDFGDDNPQYRQALKYDDLVAIQKQPWVNSATPSVSKSLRLRYGNIDIAVNANGVSGDYFNVYGMSFREGNTFNAVQQQDRAQVVVLDANTRRQLFPNKANVVGEVVLVGNMPVIVIGVAEEKPSMYGNSNLLQVWLPYSTMSDRIMGQSWLNSITVRVKDGVDSDQAEQQLTRLLTLRHGKKDFFTWNMDSVLKTAEKTTYTLQLFLTLVAVISLVVGGIGVMNIMLVSVTERTREIGIRMAVGARASDVLQQFLIEAVLVCLVGGALGISLSMFIAFMLQLFLPGWEIGFSLTALASAFLCSTFTGILFGWLPARNAARLDPVDALARE
;
A
#
# COMPACT_ATOMS: atom_id res chain seq x y z
N MET A 1 36.56 17.62 45.22
CA MET A 1 35.61 16.67 44.58
C MET A 1 34.98 17.39 43.39
N THR A 2 34.82 16.75 42.24
CA THR A 2 34.12 17.36 41.09
C THR A 2 32.62 17.42 41.37
N ALA A 3 31.98 18.57 41.13
CA ALA A 3 30.54 18.73 41.24
C ALA A 3 29.81 17.82 40.23
N LEU A 4 28.62 17.33 40.59
CA LEU A 4 27.81 16.51 39.69
C LEU A 4 27.23 17.39 38.58
N LEU A 5 26.69 18.54 38.95
CA LEU A 5 26.20 19.55 38.02
C LEU A 5 27.01 20.83 38.22
N GLU A 6 27.56 21.36 37.13
CA GLU A 6 28.39 22.56 37.15
C GLU A 6 27.96 23.52 36.03
N LEU A 7 27.43 24.68 36.42
CA LEU A 7 27.08 25.80 35.56
C LEU A 7 28.11 26.89 35.76
N ARG A 8 28.71 27.38 34.68
CA ARG A 8 29.61 28.54 34.69
C ARG A 8 29.12 29.59 33.69
N ASN A 9 28.76 30.75 34.22
CA ASN A 9 28.28 31.92 33.47
C ASN A 9 27.20 31.56 32.44
N VAL A 10 26.24 30.73 32.84
CA VAL A 10 25.17 30.26 31.97
C VAL A 10 24.13 31.35 31.77
N SER A 11 23.89 31.72 30.52
CA SER A 11 22.83 32.65 30.13
C SER A 11 21.89 32.02 29.11
N ARG A 12 20.61 32.40 29.17
CA ARG A 12 19.56 31.94 28.25
C ARG A 12 18.69 33.11 27.83
N SER A 13 18.61 33.32 26.53
CA SER A 13 17.79 34.36 25.91
C SER A 13 16.80 33.73 24.95
N TYR A 14 15.56 34.22 24.97
CA TYR A 14 14.53 33.83 24.02
C TYR A 14 14.21 35.00 23.09
N PRO A 15 13.91 34.73 21.80
CA PRO A 15 13.46 35.76 20.88
C PRO A 15 12.05 36.24 21.28
N SER A 16 11.85 37.56 21.32
CA SER A 16 10.56 38.20 21.60
C SER A 16 10.36 39.34 20.59
N GLY A 17 9.71 39.03 19.46
CA GLY A 17 9.63 39.96 18.33
C GLY A 17 11.00 40.19 17.70
N GLU A 18 11.44 41.45 17.62
CA GLU A 18 12.77 41.83 17.13
C GLU A 18 13.85 41.83 18.23
N GLU A 19 13.46 41.74 19.51
CA GLU A 19 14.38 41.81 20.65
C GLU A 19 14.71 40.42 21.24
N GLN A 20 15.88 40.30 21.87
CA GLN A 20 16.21 39.13 22.67
C GLN A 20 16.02 39.42 24.16
N VAL A 21 15.14 38.67 24.81
CA VAL A 21 14.90 38.79 26.25
C VAL A 21 15.77 37.76 26.98
N ALA A 22 16.76 38.25 27.72
CA ALA A 22 17.61 37.42 28.57
C ALA A 22 16.83 36.99 29.83
N VAL A 23 16.42 35.72 29.88
CA VAL A 23 15.69 35.12 31.00
C VAL A 23 16.64 34.62 32.08
N LEU A 24 17.81 34.09 31.71
CA LEU A 24 18.89 33.76 32.64
C LEU A 24 20.13 34.58 32.31
N LYS A 25 20.79 35.13 33.35
CA LYS A 25 21.88 36.10 33.26
C LYS A 25 23.07 35.63 34.12
N ASP A 26 24.08 35.08 33.46
CA ASP A 26 25.39 34.68 34.02
C ASP A 26 25.30 33.80 35.27
N ILE A 27 24.44 32.80 35.23
CA ILE A 27 24.22 31.86 36.33
C ILE A 27 25.45 30.97 36.51
N SER A 28 26.07 31.05 37.69
CA SER A 28 27.14 30.16 38.13
C SER A 28 26.70 29.36 39.35
N LEU A 29 26.66 28.04 39.23
CA LEU A 29 26.12 27.14 40.24
C LEU A 29 26.82 25.78 40.22
N GLN A 30 27.10 25.24 41.40
CA GLN A 30 27.63 23.89 41.59
C GLN A 30 26.74 23.10 42.53
N ILE A 31 26.34 21.90 42.11
CA ILE A 31 25.54 20.95 42.91
C ILE A 31 26.30 19.63 42.96
N HIS A 32 26.58 19.16 44.17
CA HIS A 32 27.24 17.89 44.42
C HIS A 32 26.24 16.72 44.49
N ALA A 33 26.72 15.51 44.22
CA ALA A 33 25.87 14.32 44.29
C ALA A 33 25.38 14.07 45.71
N GLY A 34 24.08 13.81 45.86
CA GLY A 34 23.40 13.55 47.13
C GLY A 34 22.86 14.80 47.83
N GLU A 35 22.98 16.00 47.23
CA GLU A 35 22.36 17.20 47.77
C GLU A 35 20.83 17.19 47.55
N MET A 36 20.10 17.75 48.52
CA MET A 36 18.70 18.17 48.35
C MET A 36 18.62 19.70 48.32
N VAL A 37 18.42 20.24 47.12
CA VAL A 37 18.44 21.67 46.81
C VAL A 37 17.04 22.16 46.49
N ALA A 38 16.63 23.29 47.05
CA ALA A 38 15.43 24.03 46.63
C ALA A 38 15.85 25.28 45.84
N ILE A 39 15.31 25.43 44.63
CA ILE A 39 15.42 26.66 43.82
C ILE A 39 14.12 27.43 43.97
N VAL A 40 14.21 28.60 44.61
CA VAL A 40 13.07 29.45 44.97
C VAL A 40 13.14 30.77 44.22
N GLY A 41 12.00 31.24 43.74
CA GLY A 41 11.90 32.55 43.11
C GLY A 41 10.46 32.88 42.73
N VAL A 42 10.20 34.16 42.48
CA VAL A 42 8.90 34.64 41.99
C VAL A 42 8.57 34.07 40.61
N SER A 43 7.30 34.08 40.22
CA SER A 43 6.91 33.70 38.85
C SER A 43 7.62 34.59 37.83
N GLY A 44 8.13 34.01 36.75
CA GLY A 44 8.90 34.73 35.73
C GLY A 44 10.38 35.00 36.06
N SER A 45 10.87 34.60 37.24
CA SER A 45 12.28 34.77 37.66
C SER A 45 13.32 33.97 36.85
N GLY A 46 12.88 33.05 35.99
CA GLY A 46 13.73 32.13 35.24
C GLY A 46 13.91 30.74 35.87
N LYS A 47 13.25 30.45 37.00
CA LYS A 47 13.28 29.15 37.72
C LYS A 47 13.07 27.92 36.82
N SER A 48 11.98 27.90 36.04
CA SER A 48 11.66 26.77 35.15
C SER A 48 12.62 26.68 33.97
N THR A 49 13.10 27.81 33.45
CA THR A 49 14.16 27.85 32.43
C THR A 49 15.46 27.25 32.95
N LEU A 50 15.86 27.58 34.18
CA LEU A 50 17.03 26.99 34.82
C LEU A 50 16.86 25.47 35.00
N MET A 51 15.68 25.02 35.41
CA MET A 51 15.37 23.59 35.49
C MET A 51 15.46 22.88 34.14
N ASN A 52 14.96 23.49 33.07
CA ASN A 52 15.02 22.91 31.74
C ASN A 52 16.47 22.73 31.28
N ILE A 53 17.35 23.70 31.57
CA ILE A 53 18.79 23.57 31.29
C ILE A 53 19.42 22.49 32.17
N LEU A 54 19.13 22.46 33.47
CA LEU A 54 19.63 21.43 34.39
C LEU A 54 19.25 20.02 33.90
N GLY A 55 18.01 19.85 33.45
CA GLY A 55 17.51 18.59 32.91
C GLY A 55 17.98 18.24 31.50
N CYS A 56 18.80 19.06 30.86
CA CYS A 56 19.17 18.89 29.45
C CYS A 56 17.94 18.85 28.52
N LEU A 57 16.84 19.54 28.89
CA LEU A 57 15.67 19.76 28.04
C LEU A 57 15.90 20.96 27.12
N ASP A 58 16.64 21.97 27.61
CA ASP A 58 17.06 23.14 26.85
C ASP A 58 18.58 23.27 26.83
N LYS A 59 19.12 24.06 25.90
CA LYS A 59 20.53 24.43 25.82
C LYS A 59 20.74 25.88 26.26
N PRO A 60 21.85 26.19 26.95
CA PRO A 60 22.22 27.57 27.22
C PRO A 60 22.53 28.32 25.92
N THR A 61 22.24 29.63 25.88
CA THR A 61 22.63 30.50 24.75
C THR A 61 24.11 30.87 24.86
N SER A 62 24.64 31.00 26.08
CA SER A 62 26.07 31.18 26.36
C SER A 62 26.43 30.59 27.72
N GLY A 63 27.74 30.42 27.96
CA GLY A 63 28.27 29.75 29.15
C GLY A 63 28.48 28.25 28.96
N THR A 64 28.94 27.58 30.01
CA THR A 64 29.20 26.13 29.98
C THR A 64 28.44 25.41 31.07
N TYR A 65 27.72 24.35 30.71
CA TYR A 65 27.03 23.47 31.63
C TYR A 65 27.63 22.06 31.53
N ARG A 66 28.09 21.49 32.64
CA ARG A 66 28.67 20.15 32.72
C ARG A 66 27.86 19.24 33.63
N VAL A 67 27.55 18.04 33.13
CA VAL A 67 26.90 16.96 33.88
C VAL A 67 27.90 15.83 34.05
N ALA A 68 28.24 15.49 35.29
CA ALA A 68 29.28 14.51 35.64
C ALA A 68 30.61 14.78 34.89
N GLY A 69 30.96 16.05 34.70
CA GLY A 69 32.16 16.49 33.96
C GLY A 69 32.00 16.58 32.44
N ARG A 70 30.88 16.14 31.85
CA ARG A 70 30.62 16.18 30.41
C ARG A 70 29.88 17.47 30.02
N ASP A 71 30.45 18.24 29.08
CA ASP A 71 29.87 19.52 28.63
C ASP A 71 28.65 19.31 27.72
N VAL A 72 27.51 19.82 28.15
CA VAL A 72 26.19 19.67 27.52
C VAL A 72 26.07 20.51 26.24
N SER A 73 26.79 21.62 26.14
CA SER A 73 26.70 22.55 25.00
C SER A 73 27.08 21.89 23.66
N THR A 74 28.04 20.97 23.71
CA THR A 74 28.59 20.24 22.54
C THR A 74 27.78 19.01 22.13
N LEU A 75 26.81 18.58 22.94
CA LEU A 75 26.08 17.33 22.72
C LEU A 75 24.97 17.48 21.67
N ASP A 76 24.78 16.45 20.86
CA ASP A 76 23.64 16.35 19.96
C ASP A 76 22.36 15.95 20.75
N PRO A 77 21.16 16.07 20.14
CA PRO A 77 19.90 15.76 20.82
C PRO A 77 19.83 14.32 21.37
N ASP A 78 20.47 13.36 20.70
CA ASP A 78 20.45 11.96 21.09
C ASP A 78 21.37 11.68 22.29
N ALA A 79 22.52 12.35 22.38
CA ALA A 79 23.37 12.32 23.57
C ALA A 79 22.71 13.04 24.75
N LEU A 80 21.96 14.12 24.52
CA LEU A 80 21.12 14.73 25.57
C LEU A 80 20.03 13.77 26.04
N ALA A 81 19.36 13.06 25.12
CA ALA A 81 18.40 12.03 25.48
C ALA A 81 19.05 10.89 26.27
N GLN A 82 20.30 10.51 25.95
CA GLN A 82 21.07 9.55 26.73
C GLN A 82 21.31 10.05 28.17
N LEU A 83 21.75 11.30 28.36
CA LEU A 83 21.91 11.87 29.70
C LEU A 83 20.58 11.86 30.47
N ARG A 84 19.47 12.22 29.82
CA ARG A 84 18.13 12.17 30.43
C ARG A 84 17.74 10.75 30.85
N ARG A 85 18.07 9.73 30.05
CA ARG A 85 17.80 8.33 30.42
C ARG A 85 18.66 7.82 31.58
N GLU A 86 19.93 8.20 31.63
CA GLU A 86 20.93 7.60 32.54
C GLU A 86 21.01 8.33 33.88
N HIS A 87 20.87 9.65 33.88
CA HIS A 87 21.11 10.48 35.07
C HIS A 87 19.84 11.11 35.63
N PHE A 88 18.91 11.56 34.77
CA PHE A 88 17.80 12.40 35.21
C PHE A 88 16.48 11.65 35.39
N GLY A 89 15.74 12.02 36.43
CA GLY A 89 14.35 11.64 36.64
C GLY A 89 13.52 12.91 36.82
N PHE A 90 12.47 13.08 36.02
CA PHE A 90 11.62 14.27 36.07
C PHE A 90 10.31 14.01 36.80
N ILE A 91 9.99 14.91 37.73
CA ILE A 91 8.68 15.00 38.39
C ILE A 91 8.11 16.37 38.03
N PHE A 92 6.99 16.38 37.33
CA PHE A 92 6.35 17.61 36.87
C PHE A 92 5.14 17.96 37.74
N GLN A 93 4.84 19.26 37.84
CA GLN A 93 3.72 19.79 38.63
C GLN A 93 2.37 19.14 38.26
N ARG A 94 2.07 19.03 36.96
CA ARG A 94 0.83 18.42 36.45
C ARG A 94 0.96 16.91 36.18
N TYR A 95 1.95 16.24 36.77
CA TYR A 95 2.27 14.79 36.70
C TYR A 95 2.65 14.26 35.30
N HIS A 96 2.00 14.77 34.25
CA HIS A 96 2.24 14.49 32.84
C HIS A 96 2.32 12.99 32.54
N LEU A 97 1.28 12.25 32.95
CA LEU A 97 1.13 10.83 32.62
C LEU A 97 0.44 10.67 31.26
N LEU A 98 0.80 9.64 30.51
CA LEU A 98 0.12 9.25 29.28
C LEU A 98 -1.23 8.59 29.65
N SER A 99 -2.33 9.24 29.28
CA SER A 99 -3.70 8.86 29.68
C SER A 99 -4.15 7.51 29.14
N HIS A 100 -3.63 7.12 27.98
CA HIS A 100 -3.93 5.85 27.30
C HIS A 100 -3.13 4.65 27.86
N LEU A 101 -2.23 4.88 28.81
CA LEU A 101 -1.40 3.85 29.45
C LEU A 101 -1.81 3.64 30.90
N THR A 102 -1.59 2.45 31.43
CA THR A 102 -1.73 2.15 32.86
C THR A 102 -0.61 2.78 33.71
N ALA A 103 -0.75 2.77 35.03
CA ALA A 103 0.30 3.22 35.96
C ALA A 103 1.62 2.47 35.72
N ALA A 104 1.59 1.13 35.60
CA ALA A 104 2.77 0.32 35.29
C ALA A 104 3.41 0.71 33.96
N GLN A 105 2.61 0.87 32.90
CA GLN A 105 3.11 1.24 31.58
C GLN A 105 3.71 2.65 31.56
N ASN A 106 3.16 3.60 32.32
CA ASN A 106 3.73 4.94 32.48
C ASN A 106 5.13 4.89 33.15
N VAL A 107 5.29 4.02 34.14
CA VAL A 107 6.58 3.80 34.82
C VAL A 107 7.59 3.11 33.89
N GLU A 108 7.14 2.24 32.99
CA GLU A 108 8.01 1.52 32.04
C GLU A 108 8.66 2.40 30.95
N ILE A 109 8.08 3.56 30.62
CA ILE A 109 8.50 4.37 29.45
C ILE A 109 10.00 4.69 29.41
N PRO A 110 10.65 5.15 30.50
CA PRO A 110 12.09 5.45 30.46
C PRO A 110 12.93 4.20 30.18
N ALA A 111 12.48 3.04 30.66
CA ALA A 111 13.15 1.75 30.47
C ALA A 111 12.97 1.18 29.06
N VAL A 112 11.84 1.50 28.40
CA VAL A 112 11.61 1.22 26.98
C VAL A 112 12.69 1.89 26.13
N TYR A 113 12.92 3.19 26.33
CA TYR A 113 13.94 3.92 25.57
C TYR A 113 15.37 3.54 25.98
N ALA A 114 15.57 3.01 27.19
CA ALA A 114 16.85 2.45 27.62
C ALA A 114 17.14 1.05 27.03
N GLY A 115 16.17 0.41 26.36
CA GLY A 115 16.33 -0.93 25.76
C GLY A 115 16.27 -2.07 26.78
N ILE A 116 15.63 -1.86 27.94
CA ILE A 116 15.49 -2.88 28.97
C ILE A 116 14.41 -3.90 28.57
N GLU A 117 14.71 -5.19 28.73
CA GLU A 117 13.80 -6.29 28.39
C GLU A 117 12.44 -6.16 29.10
N ARG A 118 11.35 -6.44 28.36
CA ARG A 118 9.96 -6.29 28.81
C ARG A 118 9.65 -6.92 30.17
N LYS A 119 10.09 -8.16 30.40
CA LYS A 119 9.84 -8.86 31.66
C LYS A 119 10.52 -8.16 32.84
N LYS A 120 11.76 -7.70 32.65
CA LYS A 120 12.55 -7.03 33.70
C LYS A 120 11.98 -5.66 34.05
N ARG A 121 11.61 -4.87 33.04
CA ARG A 121 10.99 -3.56 33.28
C ARG A 121 9.60 -3.67 33.92
N GLN A 122 8.79 -4.66 33.54
CA GLN A 122 7.49 -4.91 34.19
C GLN A 122 7.63 -5.27 35.66
N ALA A 123 8.58 -6.15 36.00
CA ALA A 123 8.86 -6.52 37.38
C ALA A 123 9.31 -5.30 38.20
N ARG A 124 10.25 -4.51 37.67
CA ARG A 124 10.76 -3.30 38.33
C ARG A 124 9.70 -2.20 38.47
N ALA A 125 8.86 -1.99 37.46
CA ALA A 125 7.77 -1.02 37.54
C ALA A 125 6.78 -1.38 38.64
N ARG A 126 6.43 -2.67 38.76
CA ARG A 126 5.58 -3.17 39.86
C ARG A 126 6.24 -2.99 41.23
N GLU A 127 7.52 -3.33 41.35
CA GLU A 127 8.28 -3.13 42.60
C GLU A 127 8.29 -1.67 43.05
N LEU A 128 8.55 -0.74 42.12
CA LEU A 128 8.53 0.70 42.40
C LEU A 128 7.14 1.19 42.82
N LEU A 129 6.09 0.75 42.13
CA LEU A 129 4.71 1.10 42.48
C LEU A 129 4.29 0.51 43.84
N LEU A 130 4.68 -0.73 44.14
CA LEU A 130 4.46 -1.38 45.44
C LEU A 130 5.12 -0.58 46.58
N ARG A 131 6.38 -0.18 46.39
CA ARG A 131 7.13 0.62 47.36
C ARG A 131 6.48 1.97 47.65
N LEU A 132 5.78 2.53 46.67
CA LEU A 132 5.07 3.80 46.76
C LEU A 132 3.59 3.63 47.16
N GLY A 133 3.18 2.45 47.61
CA GLY A 133 1.82 2.20 48.12
C GLY A 133 0.75 2.10 47.04
N LEU A 134 1.12 1.74 45.80
CA LEU A 134 0.21 1.63 44.65
C LEU A 134 -0.01 0.16 44.19
N SER A 135 0.08 -0.80 45.12
CA SER A 135 -0.09 -2.25 44.84
C SER A 135 -1.35 -2.58 44.04
N ASP A 136 -2.48 -2.02 44.46
CA ASP A 136 -3.81 -2.37 43.95
C ASP A 136 -4.24 -1.48 42.77
N ARG A 137 -3.30 -0.67 42.26
CA ARG A 137 -3.54 0.38 41.25
C ARG A 137 -2.56 0.29 40.08
N VAL A 138 -1.80 -0.80 40.00
CA VAL A 138 -0.77 -1.04 38.98
C VAL A 138 -1.32 -0.97 37.56
N ASP A 139 -2.50 -1.56 37.33
CA ASP A 139 -3.12 -1.66 36.01
C ASP A 139 -4.17 -0.54 35.75
N TYR A 140 -4.25 0.47 36.63
CA TYR A 140 -5.23 1.55 36.50
C TYR A 140 -4.70 2.61 35.53
N PRO A 141 -5.53 3.14 34.61
CA PRO A 141 -5.19 4.33 33.84
C PRO A 141 -5.17 5.58 34.74
N PRO A 142 -4.42 6.65 34.38
CA PRO A 142 -4.31 7.87 35.18
C PRO A 142 -5.65 8.50 35.57
N SER A 143 -6.67 8.40 34.72
CA SER A 143 -8.01 8.92 35.00
C SER A 143 -8.71 8.26 36.20
N GLN A 144 -8.23 7.08 36.64
CA GLN A 144 -8.74 6.35 37.80
C GLN A 144 -7.88 6.55 39.06
N LEU A 145 -6.86 7.40 39.00
CA LEU A 145 -5.94 7.68 40.11
C LEU A 145 -6.18 9.09 40.68
N SER A 146 -6.09 9.24 42.00
CA SER A 146 -6.10 10.57 42.64
C SER A 146 -4.83 11.36 42.28
N GLY A 147 -4.83 12.68 42.48
CA GLY A 147 -3.66 13.53 42.21
C GLY A 147 -2.39 13.05 42.92
N GLY A 148 -2.48 12.73 44.22
CA GLY A 148 -1.37 12.16 44.98
C GLY A 148 -0.89 10.81 44.46
N GLN A 149 -1.81 9.96 44.01
CA GLN A 149 -1.45 8.69 43.38
C GLN A 149 -0.75 8.91 42.04
N GLN A 150 -1.24 9.82 41.19
CA GLN A 150 -0.60 10.17 39.92
C GLN A 150 0.81 10.74 40.15
N GLN A 151 1.00 11.56 41.19
CA GLN A 151 2.33 12.06 41.52
C GLN A 151 3.27 10.94 41.95
N ARG A 152 2.79 9.98 42.73
CA ARG A 152 3.58 8.77 43.08
C ARG A 152 3.93 7.93 41.86
N VAL A 153 3.04 7.82 40.86
CA VAL A 153 3.39 7.19 39.56
C VAL A 153 4.49 7.98 38.85
N SER A 154 4.44 9.32 38.86
CA SER A 154 5.50 10.17 38.29
C SER A 154 6.85 9.97 38.99
N ILE A 155 6.84 9.85 40.33
CA ILE A 155 8.04 9.51 41.12
C ILE A 155 8.57 8.12 40.72
N ALA A 156 7.70 7.11 40.64
CA ALA A 156 8.08 5.77 40.20
C ALA A 156 8.74 5.79 38.81
N ARG A 157 8.17 6.57 37.88
CA ARG A 157 8.73 6.78 36.54
C ARG A 157 10.12 7.44 36.59
N ALA A 158 10.31 8.47 37.41
CA ALA A 158 11.59 9.14 37.59
C ALA A 158 12.69 8.18 38.13
N LEU A 159 12.30 7.19 38.91
CA LEU A 159 13.20 6.18 39.50
C LEU A 159 13.46 4.96 38.60
N MET A 160 12.72 4.84 37.48
CA MET A 160 12.76 3.63 36.67
C MET A 160 14.17 3.30 36.17
N ASN A 161 14.92 4.29 35.69
CA ASN A 161 16.31 4.12 35.24
C ASN A 161 17.35 4.42 36.33
N GLY A 162 16.92 4.57 37.59
CA GLY A 162 17.79 4.85 38.73
C GLY A 162 17.71 6.28 39.24
N GLY A 163 17.53 7.28 38.37
CA GLY A 163 17.27 8.67 38.79
C GLY A 163 18.36 9.25 39.70
N GLN A 164 19.61 9.33 39.22
CA GLN A 164 20.74 9.88 39.99
C GLN A 164 20.51 11.35 40.39
N VAL A 165 19.84 12.10 39.51
CA VAL A 165 19.35 13.46 39.72
C VAL A 165 17.85 13.46 39.51
N ILE A 166 17.09 13.85 40.53
CA ILE A 166 15.64 14.00 40.48
C ILE A 166 15.33 15.49 40.41
N LEU A 167 14.74 15.91 39.30
CA LEU A 167 14.27 17.29 39.10
C LEU A 167 12.76 17.33 39.35
N ALA A 168 12.33 18.08 40.35
CA ALA A 168 10.95 18.17 40.77
C ALA A 168 10.43 19.60 40.61
N ASP A 169 9.59 19.83 39.61
CA ASP A 169 8.90 21.11 39.39
C ASP A 169 7.61 21.16 40.18
N GLU A 170 7.55 22.01 41.20
CA GLU A 170 6.41 22.20 42.10
C GLU A 170 5.72 20.88 42.51
N PRO A 171 6.46 19.94 43.13
CA PRO A 171 6.00 18.56 43.33
C PRO A 171 4.75 18.43 44.20
N THR A 172 4.43 19.46 44.99
CA THR A 172 3.27 19.51 45.89
C THR A 172 2.18 20.49 45.43
N GLY A 173 2.40 21.28 44.37
CA GLY A 173 1.53 22.39 44.00
C GLY A 173 0.12 21.99 43.53
N ALA A 174 -0.07 20.72 43.15
CA ALA A 174 -1.36 20.18 42.71
C ALA A 174 -1.98 19.18 43.71
N LEU A 175 -1.46 19.15 44.95
CA LEU A 175 -1.81 18.18 45.99
C LEU A 175 -2.43 18.85 47.21
N ASP A 176 -3.24 18.09 47.95
CA ASP A 176 -3.62 18.46 49.32
C ASP A 176 -2.42 18.35 50.28
N SER A 177 -2.53 18.95 51.46
CA SER A 177 -1.43 19.00 52.43
C SER A 177 -0.92 17.63 52.87
N HIS A 178 -1.81 16.66 53.08
CA HIS A 178 -1.44 15.30 53.50
C HIS A 178 -0.67 14.58 52.38
N SER A 179 -1.20 14.59 51.16
CA SER A 179 -0.51 14.04 49.99
C SER A 179 0.83 14.74 49.71
N GLY A 180 0.89 16.05 49.93
CA GLY A 180 2.11 16.86 49.78
C GLY A 180 3.21 16.46 50.77
N GLU A 181 2.86 16.25 52.04
CA GLU A 181 3.80 15.77 53.06
C GLU A 181 4.34 14.37 52.74
N GLU A 182 3.48 13.46 52.27
CA GLU A 182 3.89 12.12 51.84
C GLU A 182 4.91 12.18 50.69
N VAL A 183 4.65 13.01 49.67
CA VAL A 183 5.56 13.18 48.52
C VAL A 183 6.91 13.75 48.98
N MET A 184 6.90 14.75 49.86
CA MET A 184 8.13 15.31 50.40
C MET A 184 8.90 14.32 51.27
N ALA A 185 8.20 13.47 52.03
CA ALA A 185 8.82 12.38 52.78
C ALA A 185 9.51 11.37 51.86
N ILE A 186 8.89 11.03 50.72
CA ILE A 186 9.50 10.16 49.71
C ILE A 186 10.76 10.80 49.12
N LEU A 187 10.73 12.10 48.77
CA LEU A 187 11.90 12.81 48.23
C LEU A 187 13.06 12.85 49.23
N ARG A 188 12.79 13.06 50.53
CA ARG A 188 13.80 12.97 51.59
C ARG A 188 14.42 11.57 51.68
N GLN A 189 13.59 10.52 51.65
CA GLN A 189 14.08 9.13 51.68
C GLN A 189 14.93 8.79 50.46
N LEU A 190 14.62 9.37 49.29
CA LEU A 190 15.45 9.21 48.09
C LEU A 190 16.79 9.92 48.26
N ARG A 191 16.80 11.15 48.78
CA ARG A 191 18.05 11.81 49.15
C ARG A 191 18.86 10.96 50.14
N ASP A 192 18.23 10.41 51.18
CA ASP A 192 18.91 9.57 52.18
C ASP A 192 19.56 8.33 51.57
N ARG A 193 19.06 7.86 50.41
CA ARG A 193 19.66 6.78 49.62
C ARG A 193 20.77 7.23 48.67
N GLY A 194 21.12 8.52 48.67
CA GLY A 194 22.18 9.11 47.85
C GLY A 194 21.72 9.70 46.52
N HIS A 195 20.41 9.81 46.26
CA HIS A 195 19.91 10.53 45.09
C HIS A 195 20.11 12.04 45.26
N THR A 196 20.47 12.74 44.19
CA THR A 196 20.50 14.21 44.18
C THR A 196 19.09 14.70 43.87
N VAL A 197 18.50 15.55 44.71
CA VAL A 197 17.13 16.02 44.54
C VAL A 197 17.14 17.54 44.39
N ILE A 198 16.58 18.04 43.30
CA ILE A 198 16.46 19.48 43.04
C ILE A 198 14.97 19.79 42.91
N ILE A 199 14.46 20.58 43.85
CA ILE A 199 13.07 21.00 43.91
C ILE A 199 12.99 22.43 43.43
N VAL A 200 12.12 22.70 42.47
CA VAL A 200 11.76 24.05 42.07
C VAL A 200 10.42 24.38 42.70
N THR A 201 10.35 25.45 43.49
CA THR A 201 9.12 25.84 44.18
C THR A 201 9.06 27.33 44.40
N HIS A 202 7.85 27.89 44.47
CA HIS A 202 7.61 29.25 44.97
C HIS A 202 7.16 29.25 46.44
N ASP A 203 6.90 28.06 47.02
CA ASP A 203 6.44 27.92 48.40
C ASP A 203 7.63 27.82 49.39
N PRO A 204 7.78 28.79 50.30
CA PRO A 204 8.85 28.78 51.30
C PRO A 204 8.76 27.60 52.27
N LEU A 205 7.55 27.08 52.57
CA LEU A 205 7.37 25.93 53.47
C LEU A 205 7.90 24.64 52.86
N ILE A 206 7.80 24.49 51.54
CA ILE A 206 8.39 23.36 50.81
C ILE A 206 9.90 23.54 50.69
N ALA A 207 10.36 24.77 50.40
CA ALA A 207 11.78 25.07 50.30
C ALA A 207 12.54 24.83 51.61
N ALA A 208 11.91 25.14 52.76
CA ALA A 208 12.47 24.92 54.09
C ALA A 208 12.76 23.45 54.42
N GLN A 209 12.19 22.51 53.65
CA GLN A 209 12.45 21.08 53.81
C GLN A 209 13.71 20.60 53.05
N ALA A 210 14.31 21.46 52.22
CA ALA A 210 15.59 21.20 51.55
C ALA A 210 16.78 21.67 52.40
N GLU A 211 17.96 21.11 52.15
CA GLU A 211 19.16 21.43 52.93
C GLU A 211 19.87 22.69 52.44
N ARG A 212 19.64 23.04 51.17
CA ARG A 212 20.24 24.19 50.51
C ARG A 212 19.17 24.92 49.72
N ILE A 213 18.94 26.18 50.05
CA ILE A 213 17.93 27.02 49.40
C ILE A 213 18.64 28.06 48.54
N ILE A 214 18.45 27.97 47.22
CA ILE A 214 18.99 28.88 46.22
C ILE A 214 17.87 29.81 45.79
N GLU A 215 18.08 31.11 45.90
CA GLU A 215 17.09 32.11 45.50
C GLU A 215 17.46 32.74 44.16
N ILE A 216 16.50 32.75 43.23
CA ILE A 216 16.62 33.35 41.90
C ILE A 216 15.67 34.55 41.77
N HIS A 217 16.21 35.66 41.28
CA HIS A 217 15.47 36.89 41.02
C HIS A 217 15.94 37.52 39.70
N ASP A 218 15.02 37.90 38.82
CA ASP A 218 15.28 38.51 37.51
C ASP A 218 16.37 37.83 36.66
N GLY A 219 16.41 36.49 36.71
CA GLY A 219 17.37 35.67 35.98
C GLY A 219 18.76 35.59 36.61
N LYS A 220 18.94 36.02 37.85
CA LYS A 220 20.21 35.95 38.60
C LYS A 220 20.02 35.22 39.93
N ILE A 221 21.05 34.49 40.37
CA ILE A 221 21.07 33.93 41.72
C ILE A 221 21.42 35.06 42.70
N VAL A 222 20.51 35.36 43.63
CA VAL A 222 20.70 36.41 44.66
C VAL A 222 21.17 35.84 46.00
N HIS A 223 20.79 34.60 46.31
CA HIS A 223 21.22 33.91 47.51
C HIS A 223 21.57 32.45 47.20
N ASN A 224 22.78 32.03 47.61
CA ASN A 224 23.25 30.66 47.45
C ASN A 224 24.16 30.29 48.63
N PRO A 225 23.62 29.66 49.68
CA PRO A 225 24.42 29.25 50.81
C PRO A 225 25.40 28.13 50.40
N PRO A 226 26.56 28.03 51.07
CA PRO A 226 27.54 26.99 50.76
C PRO A 226 26.94 25.60 50.93
N ALA A 227 27.39 24.65 50.11
CA ALA A 227 26.97 23.26 50.23
C ALA A 227 27.37 22.70 51.61
N GLN A 228 26.45 22.03 52.29
CA GLN A 228 26.76 21.36 53.55
C GLN A 228 27.53 20.06 53.26
N GLU A 229 28.76 19.95 53.76
CA GLU A 229 29.54 18.72 53.67
C GLU A 229 28.99 17.65 54.64
N LYS A 230 28.15 16.75 54.14
CA LYS A 230 27.84 15.49 54.84
C LYS A 230 28.77 14.38 54.39
N LYS A 231 29.37 13.65 55.36
CA LYS A 231 30.16 12.43 55.11
C LYS A 231 29.27 11.38 54.43
N ARG A 232 29.71 10.92 53.26
CA ARG A 232 29.01 9.91 52.44
C ARG A 232 29.03 8.53 53.09
N GLU A 233 27.87 7.89 53.15
CA GLU A 233 27.77 6.44 52.92
C GLU A 233 27.45 6.25 51.42
N GLN A 234 28.15 5.30 50.80
CA GLN A 234 28.18 4.90 49.39
C GLN A 234 27.16 5.58 48.44
N GLY A 235 27.65 6.31 47.43
CA GLY A 235 26.80 6.89 46.39
C GLY A 235 26.04 5.80 45.63
N VAL A 236 24.83 6.13 45.15
CA VAL A 236 24.05 5.23 44.31
C VAL A 236 24.90 4.84 43.10
N ASP A 237 25.38 3.59 43.06
CA ASP A 237 26.05 3.07 41.87
C ASP A 237 25.08 3.25 40.71
N ALA A 238 25.52 4.02 39.72
CA ALA A 238 24.82 4.15 38.45
C ALA A 238 24.51 2.73 37.98
N ALA A 239 23.23 2.36 37.93
CA ALA A 239 22.84 1.09 37.37
C ALA A 239 23.37 1.10 35.93
N VAL A 240 24.45 0.37 35.67
CA VAL A 240 25.05 0.25 34.35
C VAL A 240 23.98 -0.37 33.48
N VAL A 241 23.30 0.47 32.70
CA VAL A 241 22.34 0.02 31.72
C VAL A 241 23.16 -0.67 30.63
N ASN A 242 23.32 -1.99 30.77
CA ASN A 242 23.91 -2.82 29.74
C ASN A 242 23.08 -2.67 28.47
N THR A 243 23.56 -1.84 27.54
CA THR A 243 22.94 -1.60 26.26
C THR A 243 23.00 -2.88 25.43
N ALA A 244 21.85 -3.38 25.00
CA ALA A 244 21.78 -4.50 24.08
C ALA A 244 22.44 -4.13 22.73
N PRO A 245 22.98 -5.11 21.97
CA PRO A 245 23.55 -4.85 20.65
C PRO A 245 22.51 -4.18 19.71
N GLY A 246 22.96 -3.20 18.92
CA GLY A 246 22.08 -2.26 18.20
C GLY A 246 20.96 -2.88 17.34
N TRP A 247 21.19 -4.04 16.73
CA TRP A 247 20.14 -4.74 15.96
C TRP A 247 19.01 -5.28 16.84
N ARG A 248 19.33 -5.84 18.03
CA ARG A 248 18.31 -6.32 18.98
C ARG A 248 17.50 -5.15 19.54
N GLN A 249 18.14 -4.02 19.78
CA GLN A 249 17.48 -2.79 20.22
C GLN A 249 16.52 -2.25 19.14
N PHE A 250 16.93 -2.29 17.88
CA PHE A 250 16.08 -1.90 16.74
C PHE A 250 14.87 -2.83 16.57
N ALA A 251 15.06 -4.14 16.68
CA ALA A 251 13.95 -5.11 16.60
C ALA A 251 12.97 -4.96 17.79
N SER A 252 13.48 -4.72 19.00
CA SER A 252 12.63 -4.46 20.17
C SER A 252 11.91 -3.13 20.08
N SER A 253 12.59 -2.05 19.64
CA SER A 253 11.97 -0.74 19.47
C SER A 253 10.88 -0.75 18.40
N PHE A 254 11.10 -1.48 17.30
CA PHE A 254 10.07 -1.68 16.27
C PHE A 254 8.85 -2.43 16.81
N ARG A 255 9.05 -3.53 17.54
CA ARG A 255 7.93 -4.29 18.15
C ARG A 255 7.16 -3.47 19.17
N GLU A 256 7.85 -2.64 19.94
CA GLU A 256 7.23 -1.74 20.92
C GLU A 256 6.48 -0.61 20.23
N ALA A 257 7.08 0.03 19.24
CA ALA A 257 6.43 1.06 18.42
C ALA A 257 5.18 0.51 17.73
N LEU A 258 5.22 -0.74 17.22
CA LEU A 258 4.06 -1.43 16.67
C LEU A 258 2.96 -1.62 17.73
N SER A 259 3.31 -2.07 18.94
CA SER A 259 2.31 -2.23 20.01
C SER A 259 1.69 -0.90 20.45
N MET A 260 2.51 0.16 20.48
CA MET A 260 2.07 1.51 20.82
C MET A 260 1.16 2.08 19.73
N ALA A 261 1.52 1.88 18.45
CA ALA A 261 0.69 2.26 17.32
C ALA A 261 -0.67 1.55 17.34
N TRP A 262 -0.68 0.24 17.63
CA TRP A 262 -1.93 -0.51 17.77
C TRP A 262 -2.83 0.01 18.89
N LEU A 263 -2.26 0.27 20.07
CA LEU A 263 -3.01 0.86 21.19
C LEU A 263 -3.53 2.27 20.87
N ALA A 264 -2.72 3.08 20.18
CA ALA A 264 -3.10 4.43 19.76
C ALA A 264 -4.27 4.43 18.75
N MET A 265 -4.26 3.50 17.79
CA MET A 265 -5.36 3.27 16.85
C MET A 265 -6.62 2.78 17.57
N ALA A 266 -6.47 1.82 18.49
CA ALA A 266 -7.59 1.27 19.26
C ALA A 266 -8.27 2.33 20.16
N ALA A 267 -7.50 3.30 20.65
CA ALA A 267 -8.02 4.43 21.42
C ALA A 267 -8.85 5.40 20.55
N ASN A 268 -8.50 5.59 19.27
CA ASN A 268 -9.14 6.58 18.38
C ASN A 268 -9.89 5.94 17.20
N LYS A 269 -10.80 5.00 17.51
CA LYS A 269 -11.49 4.15 16.51
C LYS A 269 -12.11 4.91 15.34
N MET A 270 -12.84 6.00 15.59
CA MET A 270 -13.52 6.76 14.52
C MET A 270 -12.52 7.38 13.54
N ARG A 271 -11.43 7.96 14.06
CA ARG A 271 -10.37 8.55 13.25
C ARG A 271 -9.63 7.50 12.43
N THR A 272 -9.28 6.38 13.06
CA THR A 272 -8.63 5.26 12.37
C THR A 272 -9.56 4.68 11.31
N LEU A 273 -10.86 4.58 11.56
CA LEU A 273 -11.83 4.12 10.56
C LEU A 273 -11.91 5.06 9.35
N LEU A 274 -12.05 6.37 9.58
CA LEU A 274 -12.15 7.37 8.51
C LEU A 274 -10.88 7.47 7.65
N THR A 275 -9.69 7.38 8.28
CA THR A 275 -8.41 7.31 7.55
C THR A 275 -8.30 6.04 6.71
N MET A 276 -8.60 4.88 7.31
CA MET A 276 -8.56 3.61 6.60
C MET A 276 -9.56 3.58 5.44
N LEU A 277 -10.75 4.19 5.58
CA LEU A 277 -11.78 4.17 4.55
C LEU A 277 -11.29 4.74 3.21
N GLY A 278 -10.55 5.86 3.23
CA GLY A 278 -9.98 6.44 2.00
C GLY A 278 -9.00 5.48 1.30
N ILE A 279 -8.18 4.79 2.08
CA ILE A 279 -7.23 3.78 1.59
C ILE A 279 -7.95 2.54 1.07
N ILE A 280 -8.95 2.04 1.81
CA ILE A 280 -9.76 0.88 1.46
C ILE A 280 -10.43 1.12 0.11
N ILE A 281 -11.10 2.26 -0.06
CA ILE A 281 -11.78 2.61 -1.31
C ILE A 281 -10.76 2.78 -2.45
N GLY A 282 -9.65 3.46 -2.20
CA GLY A 282 -8.58 3.64 -3.19
C GLY A 282 -8.04 2.31 -3.71
N ILE A 283 -7.63 1.42 -2.80
CA ILE A 283 -7.05 0.11 -3.16
C ILE A 283 -8.09 -0.82 -3.75
N ALA A 284 -9.31 -0.84 -3.21
CA ALA A 284 -10.40 -1.65 -3.77
C ALA A 284 -10.71 -1.22 -5.21
N SER A 285 -10.71 0.08 -5.50
CA SER A 285 -10.94 0.60 -6.85
C SER A 285 -9.80 0.21 -7.80
N VAL A 286 -8.53 0.37 -7.39
CA VAL A 286 -7.36 -0.03 -8.19
C VAL A 286 -7.37 -1.52 -8.51
N VAL A 287 -7.55 -2.38 -7.51
CA VAL A 287 -7.50 -3.83 -7.72
C VAL A 287 -8.69 -4.28 -8.56
N SER A 288 -9.91 -3.80 -8.27
CA SER A 288 -11.10 -4.17 -9.03
C SER A 288 -10.99 -3.74 -10.50
N ILE A 289 -10.48 -2.53 -10.79
CA ILE A 289 -10.42 -2.06 -12.17
C ILE A 289 -9.36 -2.79 -13.00
N VAL A 290 -8.24 -3.16 -12.38
CA VAL A 290 -7.20 -3.96 -13.03
C VAL A 290 -7.72 -5.37 -13.32
N VAL A 291 -8.38 -5.99 -12.34
CA VAL A 291 -8.91 -7.36 -12.45
C VAL A 291 -10.07 -7.43 -13.47
N VAL A 292 -11.02 -6.48 -13.41
CA VAL A 292 -12.13 -6.40 -14.38
C VAL A 292 -11.61 -6.04 -15.78
N GLY A 293 -10.64 -5.13 -15.88
CA GLY A 293 -10.02 -4.77 -17.15
C GLY A 293 -9.26 -5.92 -17.80
N ASP A 294 -8.54 -6.73 -17.01
CA ASP A 294 -7.87 -7.93 -17.50
C ASP A 294 -8.87 -9.01 -17.94
N ALA A 295 -9.93 -9.25 -17.15
CA ALA A 295 -11.00 -10.17 -17.53
C ALA A 295 -11.69 -9.74 -18.85
N ALA A 296 -12.02 -8.45 -18.98
CA ALA A 296 -12.60 -7.90 -20.21
C ALA A 296 -11.63 -8.03 -21.40
N LYS A 297 -10.34 -7.77 -21.19
CA LYS A 297 -9.30 -7.97 -22.21
C LYS A 297 -9.23 -9.42 -22.66
N GLN A 298 -9.18 -10.36 -21.73
CA GLN A 298 -9.11 -11.80 -22.05
C GLN A 298 -10.36 -12.26 -22.80
N MET A 299 -11.55 -11.79 -22.41
CA MET A 299 -12.80 -12.08 -23.12
C MET A 299 -12.75 -11.59 -24.57
N VAL A 300 -12.42 -10.31 -24.78
CA VAL A 300 -12.32 -9.73 -26.14
C VAL A 300 -11.27 -10.46 -26.97
N LEU A 301 -10.12 -10.80 -26.39
CA LEU A 301 -9.08 -11.54 -27.09
C LEU A 301 -9.48 -12.99 -27.39
N ALA A 302 -10.19 -13.66 -26.48
CA ALA A 302 -10.71 -15.00 -26.70
C ALA A 302 -11.74 -15.01 -27.84
N ASP A 303 -12.65 -14.03 -27.88
CA ASP A 303 -13.63 -13.87 -28.96
C ASP A 303 -12.94 -13.62 -30.31
N ILE A 304 -11.94 -12.72 -30.36
CA ILE A 304 -11.14 -12.47 -31.57
C ILE A 304 -10.37 -13.74 -31.99
N ARG A 305 -9.79 -14.48 -31.04
CA ARG A 305 -9.03 -15.71 -31.34
C ARG A 305 -9.93 -16.82 -31.86
N ALA A 306 -11.15 -16.93 -31.36
CA ALA A 306 -12.13 -17.91 -31.79
C ALA A 306 -12.55 -17.75 -33.25
N MET A 307 -12.38 -16.55 -33.82
CA MET A 307 -12.64 -16.23 -35.23
C MET A 307 -11.58 -16.79 -36.21
N GLY A 308 -10.48 -17.34 -35.69
CA GLY A 308 -9.34 -17.82 -36.47
C GLY A 308 -8.20 -16.81 -36.42
N THR A 309 -7.11 -17.17 -35.73
CA THR A 309 -5.91 -16.34 -35.67
C THR A 309 -4.93 -16.69 -36.78
N ASN A 310 -4.12 -15.71 -37.17
CA ASN A 310 -3.09 -15.82 -38.21
C ASN A 310 -3.65 -16.13 -39.60
N THR A 311 -4.85 -15.66 -39.91
CA THR A 311 -5.45 -15.73 -41.25
C THR A 311 -5.24 -14.43 -42.01
N ILE A 312 -4.92 -14.56 -43.29
CA ILE A 312 -4.84 -13.49 -44.26
C ILE A 312 -5.86 -13.80 -45.35
N ASP A 313 -6.88 -12.96 -45.46
CA ASP A 313 -7.89 -13.05 -46.51
C ASP A 313 -7.47 -12.24 -47.73
N ILE A 314 -7.55 -12.86 -48.90
CA ILE A 314 -7.19 -12.26 -50.18
C ILE A 314 -8.46 -12.05 -50.99
N HIS A 315 -8.71 -10.82 -51.40
CA HIS A 315 -9.88 -10.44 -52.18
C HIS A 315 -9.48 -9.82 -53.52
N PRO A 316 -10.27 -10.04 -54.58
CA PRO A 316 -10.08 -9.37 -55.86
C PRO A 316 -10.42 -7.88 -55.77
N GLY A 317 -9.80 -7.06 -56.62
CA GLY A 317 -10.03 -5.61 -56.68
C GLY A 317 -9.04 -4.80 -55.85
N LYS A 318 -9.34 -3.51 -55.70
CA LYS A 318 -8.55 -2.59 -54.86
C LYS A 318 -9.03 -2.52 -53.42
N ASP A 319 -10.34 -2.62 -53.22
CA ASP A 319 -11.04 -2.58 -51.94
C ASP A 319 -12.40 -3.29 -52.06
N PHE A 320 -13.16 -3.35 -50.96
CA PHE A 320 -14.50 -3.98 -50.95
C PHE A 320 -15.55 -3.25 -51.82
N GLY A 321 -15.28 -2.00 -52.23
CA GLY A 321 -16.18 -1.18 -53.04
C GLY A 321 -15.89 -1.25 -54.54
N ASP A 322 -14.83 -1.96 -54.96
CA ASP A 322 -14.42 -2.02 -56.35
C ASP A 322 -15.32 -2.94 -57.17
N ASP A 323 -16.20 -2.33 -57.96
CA ASP A 323 -17.16 -3.05 -58.80
C ASP A 323 -16.60 -3.45 -60.17
N ASN A 324 -15.32 -3.21 -60.47
CA ASN A 324 -14.76 -3.50 -61.80
C ASN A 324 -14.86 -5.00 -62.15
N PRO A 325 -15.63 -5.38 -63.20
CA PRO A 325 -15.82 -6.77 -63.58
C PRO A 325 -14.52 -7.51 -63.92
N GLN A 326 -13.50 -6.80 -64.39
CA GLN A 326 -12.21 -7.38 -64.76
C GLN A 326 -11.38 -7.80 -63.53
N TYR A 327 -11.54 -7.09 -62.40
CA TYR A 327 -10.83 -7.44 -61.17
C TYR A 327 -11.54 -8.55 -60.39
N ARG A 328 -12.87 -8.67 -60.49
CA ARG A 328 -13.64 -9.76 -59.84
C ARG A 328 -13.14 -11.16 -60.21
N GLN A 329 -12.51 -11.31 -61.37
CA GLN A 329 -12.00 -12.60 -61.89
C GLN A 329 -10.48 -12.78 -61.70
N ALA A 330 -9.83 -11.91 -60.92
CA ALA A 330 -8.37 -11.91 -60.78
C ALA A 330 -7.82 -13.15 -60.06
N LEU A 331 -8.51 -13.65 -59.04
CA LEU A 331 -8.06 -14.80 -58.26
C LEU A 331 -8.42 -16.12 -58.95
N LYS A 332 -7.41 -16.95 -59.26
CA LYS A 332 -7.59 -18.24 -59.92
C LYS A 332 -7.17 -19.41 -59.03
N TYR A 333 -7.58 -20.63 -59.42
CA TYR A 333 -7.18 -21.87 -58.75
C TYR A 333 -5.67 -22.10 -58.74
N ASP A 334 -4.96 -21.67 -59.80
CA ASP A 334 -3.51 -21.82 -59.87
C ASP A 334 -2.78 -20.98 -58.80
N ASP A 335 -3.40 -19.88 -58.35
CA ASP A 335 -2.85 -19.02 -57.32
C ASP A 335 -2.96 -19.68 -55.94
N LEU A 336 -4.08 -20.37 -55.68
CA LEU A 336 -4.23 -21.20 -54.49
C LEU A 336 -3.11 -22.26 -54.41
N VAL A 337 -2.82 -22.97 -55.50
CA VAL A 337 -1.76 -23.99 -55.54
C VAL A 337 -0.38 -23.37 -55.30
N ALA A 338 -0.12 -22.18 -55.84
CA ALA A 338 1.14 -21.46 -55.62
C ALA A 338 1.30 -21.00 -54.16
N ILE A 339 0.21 -20.55 -53.53
CA ILE A 339 0.16 -20.14 -52.12
C ILE A 339 0.39 -21.35 -51.21
N GLN A 340 -0.29 -22.48 -51.45
CA GLN A 340 -0.16 -23.70 -50.65
C GLN A 340 1.27 -24.26 -50.64
N LYS A 341 2.07 -24.01 -51.69
CA LYS A 341 3.47 -24.43 -51.78
C LYS A 341 4.44 -23.58 -50.95
N GLN A 342 3.99 -22.45 -50.40
CA GLN A 342 4.88 -21.58 -49.62
C GLN A 342 5.21 -22.20 -48.26
N PRO A 343 6.48 -22.15 -47.81
CA PRO A 343 6.92 -22.86 -46.60
C PRO A 343 6.32 -22.30 -45.30
N TRP A 344 5.90 -21.03 -45.29
CA TRP A 344 5.29 -20.35 -44.15
C TRP A 344 3.76 -20.51 -44.09
N VAL A 345 3.14 -21.08 -45.12
CA VAL A 345 1.70 -21.37 -45.13
C VAL A 345 1.44 -22.69 -44.43
N ASN A 346 0.52 -22.69 -43.47
CA ASN A 346 0.03 -23.91 -42.82
C ASN A 346 -1.04 -24.57 -43.69
N SER A 347 -2.04 -23.78 -44.10
CA SER A 347 -3.15 -24.20 -44.95
C SER A 347 -3.71 -23.01 -45.72
N ALA A 348 -4.22 -23.22 -46.92
CA ALA A 348 -4.96 -22.19 -47.66
C ALA A 348 -6.24 -22.79 -48.26
N THR A 349 -7.35 -22.09 -48.09
CA THR A 349 -8.66 -22.49 -48.58
C THR A 349 -9.24 -21.42 -49.51
N PRO A 350 -9.77 -21.80 -50.69
CA PRO A 350 -10.56 -20.89 -51.49
C PRO A 350 -11.94 -20.72 -50.86
N SER A 351 -12.61 -19.62 -51.20
CA SER A 351 -14.03 -19.41 -50.94
C SER A 351 -14.72 -18.94 -52.21
N VAL A 352 -15.79 -19.64 -52.57
CA VAL A 352 -16.76 -19.21 -53.58
C VAL A 352 -18.13 -19.33 -52.96
N SER A 353 -18.99 -18.33 -53.11
CA SER A 353 -20.31 -18.35 -52.49
C SER A 353 -21.41 -17.98 -53.48
N LYS A 354 -22.57 -18.63 -53.32
CA LYS A 354 -23.77 -18.38 -54.13
C LYS A 354 -25.00 -18.70 -53.30
N SER A 355 -25.96 -17.78 -53.32
CA SER A 355 -27.28 -18.04 -52.74
C SER A 355 -28.04 -19.06 -53.60
N LEU A 356 -28.45 -20.17 -52.98
CA LEU A 356 -29.14 -21.29 -53.63
C LEU A 356 -30.34 -21.72 -52.78
N ARG A 357 -31.22 -22.52 -53.39
CA ARG A 357 -32.37 -23.14 -52.72
C ARG A 357 -32.01 -24.55 -52.29
N LEU A 358 -32.23 -24.91 -51.03
CA LEU A 358 -32.03 -26.24 -50.49
C LEU A 358 -33.39 -26.92 -50.33
N ARG A 359 -33.57 -28.10 -50.91
CA ARG A 359 -34.85 -28.83 -50.90
C ARG A 359 -34.69 -30.22 -50.31
N TYR A 360 -35.61 -30.57 -49.42
CA TYR A 360 -35.75 -31.92 -48.86
C TYR A 360 -37.22 -32.21 -48.54
N GLY A 361 -37.80 -33.24 -49.20
CA GLY A 361 -39.23 -33.53 -49.08
C GLY A 361 -40.09 -32.31 -49.45
N ASN A 362 -40.88 -31.82 -48.48
CA ASN A 362 -41.76 -30.67 -48.65
C ASN A 362 -41.14 -29.34 -48.18
N ILE A 363 -39.87 -29.34 -47.74
CA ILE A 363 -39.18 -28.16 -47.19
C ILE A 363 -38.27 -27.56 -48.28
N ASP A 364 -38.43 -26.26 -48.54
CA ASP A 364 -37.63 -25.47 -49.48
C ASP A 364 -37.17 -24.18 -48.78
N ILE A 365 -35.86 -24.05 -48.56
CA ILE A 365 -35.24 -22.92 -47.86
C ILE A 365 -34.12 -22.29 -48.68
N ALA A 366 -33.95 -20.97 -48.59
CA ALA A 366 -32.82 -20.29 -49.21
C ALA A 366 -31.59 -20.38 -48.31
N VAL A 367 -30.46 -20.83 -48.86
CA VAL A 367 -29.19 -21.00 -48.14
C VAL A 367 -28.07 -20.33 -48.89
N ASN A 368 -27.05 -19.87 -48.17
CA ASN A 368 -25.78 -19.48 -48.77
C ASN A 368 -24.91 -20.72 -48.90
N ALA A 369 -24.71 -21.19 -50.14
CA ALA A 369 -23.80 -22.28 -50.41
C ALA A 369 -22.38 -21.73 -50.55
N ASN A 370 -21.44 -22.32 -49.82
CA ASN A 370 -20.04 -21.94 -49.80
C ASN A 370 -19.19 -23.11 -50.30
N GLY A 371 -18.45 -22.90 -51.38
CA GLY A 371 -17.49 -23.82 -51.93
C GLY A 371 -16.15 -23.59 -51.25
N VAL A 372 -15.71 -24.55 -50.44
CA VAL A 372 -14.53 -24.44 -49.59
C VAL A 372 -13.60 -25.65 -49.75
N SER A 373 -12.38 -25.57 -49.22
CA SER A 373 -11.47 -26.74 -49.10
C SER A 373 -11.83 -27.57 -47.87
N GLY A 374 -11.42 -28.84 -47.84
CA GLY A 374 -11.57 -29.70 -46.65
C GLY A 374 -10.90 -29.10 -45.41
N ASP A 375 -9.84 -28.31 -45.60
CA ASP A 375 -9.10 -27.60 -44.55
C ASP A 375 -9.84 -26.38 -43.98
N TYR A 376 -10.92 -25.91 -44.62
CA TYR A 376 -11.64 -24.70 -44.22
C TYR A 376 -12.08 -24.74 -42.75
N PHE A 377 -12.65 -25.86 -42.31
CA PHE A 377 -13.11 -26.02 -40.95
C PHE A 377 -11.94 -26.02 -39.95
N ASN A 378 -10.76 -26.48 -40.36
CA ASN A 378 -9.56 -26.40 -39.54
C ASN A 378 -9.00 -24.95 -39.49
N VAL A 379 -9.00 -24.25 -40.63
CA VAL A 379 -8.57 -22.84 -40.73
C VAL A 379 -9.37 -21.96 -39.78
N TYR A 380 -10.69 -22.12 -39.75
CA TYR A 380 -11.60 -21.37 -38.87
C TYR A 380 -11.86 -22.04 -37.51
N GLY A 381 -11.21 -23.17 -37.22
CA GLY A 381 -11.34 -23.94 -35.97
C GLY A 381 -12.78 -24.35 -35.64
N MET A 382 -13.58 -24.72 -36.63
CA MET A 382 -14.96 -25.20 -36.47
C MET A 382 -14.98 -26.67 -36.08
N SER A 383 -15.79 -27.01 -35.07
CA SER A 383 -16.08 -28.37 -34.63
C SER A 383 -17.30 -28.94 -35.38
N PHE A 384 -17.39 -30.27 -35.42
CA PHE A 384 -18.52 -30.99 -36.01
C PHE A 384 -19.37 -31.61 -34.91
N ARG A 385 -20.68 -31.37 -34.97
CA ARG A 385 -21.66 -32.00 -34.09
C ARG A 385 -21.97 -33.43 -34.51
N GLU A 386 -22.04 -33.66 -35.82
CA GLU A 386 -22.30 -34.95 -36.45
C GLU A 386 -21.39 -35.08 -37.69
N GLY A 387 -20.87 -36.28 -37.96
CA GLY A 387 -20.07 -36.54 -39.16
C GLY A 387 -18.70 -35.85 -39.19
N ASN A 388 -18.15 -35.67 -40.39
CA ASN A 388 -16.82 -35.11 -40.63
C ASN A 388 -16.82 -34.16 -41.85
N THR A 389 -15.70 -33.47 -42.07
CA THR A 389 -15.43 -32.74 -43.32
C THR A 389 -15.20 -33.71 -44.51
N PHE A 390 -15.05 -33.16 -45.71
CA PHE A 390 -14.70 -33.93 -46.91
C PHE A 390 -13.18 -34.11 -47.06
N ASN A 391 -12.79 -35.29 -47.54
CA ASN A 391 -11.37 -35.66 -47.75
C ASN A 391 -10.84 -35.17 -49.12
N ALA A 392 -9.52 -35.14 -49.27
CA ALA A 392 -8.86 -34.69 -50.52
C ALA A 392 -9.35 -35.44 -51.78
N VAL A 393 -9.62 -36.76 -51.67
CA VAL A 393 -10.16 -37.57 -52.78
C VAL A 393 -11.56 -37.11 -53.17
N GLN A 394 -12.45 -36.88 -52.20
CA GLN A 394 -13.82 -36.40 -52.45
C GLN A 394 -13.81 -35.02 -53.10
N GLN A 395 -12.86 -34.17 -52.73
CA GLN A 395 -12.66 -32.87 -53.35
C GLN A 395 -12.14 -32.99 -54.78
N GLN A 396 -11.16 -33.87 -55.03
CA GLN A 396 -10.62 -34.07 -56.38
C GLN A 396 -11.64 -34.68 -57.35
N ASP A 397 -12.44 -35.65 -56.88
CA ASP A 397 -13.45 -36.35 -57.69
C ASP A 397 -14.75 -35.55 -57.87
N ARG A 398 -14.81 -34.31 -57.36
CA ARG A 398 -16.00 -33.45 -57.38
C ARG A 398 -17.21 -34.16 -56.77
N ALA A 399 -16.99 -34.79 -55.62
CA ALA A 399 -18.03 -35.53 -54.92
C ALA A 399 -19.19 -34.61 -54.55
N GLN A 400 -20.41 -35.14 -54.67
CA GLN A 400 -21.64 -34.43 -54.36
C GLN A 400 -21.97 -34.58 -52.87
N VAL A 401 -21.11 -34.00 -52.03
CA VAL A 401 -21.25 -34.04 -50.57
C VAL A 401 -21.42 -32.64 -50.01
N VAL A 402 -22.14 -32.52 -48.89
CA VAL A 402 -22.41 -31.25 -48.23
C VAL A 402 -22.26 -31.37 -46.71
N VAL A 403 -21.71 -30.32 -46.10
CA VAL A 403 -21.75 -30.10 -44.66
C VAL A 403 -22.78 -29.01 -44.38
N LEU A 404 -23.67 -29.25 -43.43
CA LEU A 404 -24.70 -28.28 -43.03
C LEU A 404 -24.25 -27.50 -41.79
N ASP A 405 -24.70 -26.26 -41.65
CA ASP A 405 -24.65 -25.59 -40.35
C ASP A 405 -25.76 -26.11 -39.41
N ALA A 406 -25.63 -25.80 -38.12
CA ALA A 406 -26.61 -26.22 -37.12
C ALA A 406 -28.02 -25.65 -37.39
N ASN A 407 -28.12 -24.44 -37.95
CA ASN A 407 -29.40 -23.77 -38.20
C ASN A 407 -30.14 -24.35 -39.42
N THR A 408 -29.44 -24.63 -40.53
CA THR A 408 -29.98 -25.33 -41.69
C THR A 408 -30.40 -26.74 -41.31
N ARG A 409 -29.61 -27.44 -40.48
CA ARG A 409 -29.99 -28.76 -39.97
C ARG A 409 -31.30 -28.71 -39.19
N ARG A 410 -31.48 -27.74 -38.28
CA ARG A 410 -32.73 -27.55 -37.51
C ARG A 410 -33.94 -27.28 -38.41
N GLN A 411 -33.80 -26.45 -39.43
CA GLN A 411 -34.91 -26.10 -40.32
C GLN A 411 -35.25 -27.19 -41.34
N LEU A 412 -34.24 -27.86 -41.90
CA LEU A 412 -34.42 -28.88 -42.93
C LEU A 412 -34.82 -30.24 -42.34
N PHE A 413 -34.38 -30.55 -41.12
CA PHE A 413 -34.61 -31.82 -40.45
C PHE A 413 -35.15 -31.64 -39.01
N PRO A 414 -36.37 -31.13 -38.83
CA PRO A 414 -36.91 -30.84 -37.49
C PRO A 414 -37.12 -32.11 -36.64
N ASN A 415 -37.43 -33.25 -37.28
CA ASN A 415 -37.86 -34.48 -36.62
C ASN A 415 -36.83 -35.64 -36.68
N LYS A 416 -35.62 -35.40 -37.23
CA LYS A 416 -34.59 -36.45 -37.36
C LYS A 416 -33.43 -36.24 -36.38
N ALA A 417 -33.04 -37.32 -35.72
CA ALA A 417 -31.93 -37.31 -34.76
C ALA A 417 -30.55 -37.38 -35.42
N ASN A 418 -30.42 -38.10 -36.55
CA ASN A 418 -29.19 -38.21 -37.34
C ASN A 418 -29.51 -37.80 -38.79
N VAL A 419 -28.68 -36.92 -39.35
CA VAL A 419 -28.86 -36.38 -40.72
C VAL A 419 -27.77 -36.82 -41.69
N VAL A 420 -26.71 -37.49 -41.21
CA VAL A 420 -25.62 -37.98 -42.05
C VAL A 420 -26.10 -39.13 -42.94
N GLY A 421 -25.81 -39.04 -44.24
CA GLY A 421 -26.22 -40.00 -45.26
C GLY A 421 -27.50 -39.63 -46.01
N GLU A 422 -28.24 -38.61 -45.56
CA GLU A 422 -29.43 -38.12 -46.25
C GLU A 422 -29.08 -37.38 -47.54
N VAL A 423 -29.95 -37.49 -48.54
CA VAL A 423 -29.80 -36.80 -49.83
C VAL A 423 -30.68 -35.56 -49.85
N VAL A 424 -30.09 -34.40 -50.09
CA VAL A 424 -30.76 -33.11 -50.22
C VAL A 424 -30.47 -32.50 -51.59
N LEU A 425 -31.37 -31.69 -52.12
CA LEU A 425 -31.11 -30.99 -53.38
C LEU A 425 -30.58 -29.58 -53.09
N VAL A 426 -29.32 -29.33 -53.45
CA VAL A 426 -28.73 -27.98 -53.47
C VAL A 426 -28.95 -27.41 -54.88
N GLY A 427 -29.87 -26.45 -54.99
CA GLY A 427 -30.39 -25.98 -56.26
C GLY A 427 -31.09 -27.11 -57.00
N ASN A 428 -30.47 -27.61 -58.07
CA ASN A 428 -30.96 -28.74 -58.87
C ASN A 428 -30.08 -29.98 -58.74
N MET A 429 -29.06 -29.96 -57.87
CA MET A 429 -28.10 -31.04 -57.73
C MET A 429 -28.36 -31.86 -56.45
N PRO A 430 -28.55 -33.18 -56.54
CA PRO A 430 -28.59 -34.02 -55.35
C PRO A 430 -27.21 -34.11 -54.72
N VAL A 431 -27.14 -33.91 -53.40
CA VAL A 431 -25.92 -34.01 -52.61
C VAL A 431 -26.20 -34.80 -51.33
N ILE A 432 -25.18 -35.51 -50.84
CA ILE A 432 -25.26 -36.33 -49.63
C ILE A 432 -24.74 -35.51 -48.45
N VAL A 433 -25.50 -35.45 -47.36
CA VAL A 433 -25.07 -34.81 -46.11
C VAL A 433 -24.02 -35.70 -45.43
N ILE A 434 -22.81 -35.20 -45.22
CA ILE A 434 -21.70 -35.95 -44.59
C ILE A 434 -21.35 -35.46 -43.19
N GLY A 435 -21.82 -34.27 -42.81
CA GLY A 435 -21.57 -33.71 -41.49
C GLY A 435 -22.38 -32.45 -41.21
N VAL A 436 -22.39 -32.06 -39.93
CA VAL A 436 -23.03 -30.86 -39.41
C VAL A 436 -22.01 -30.10 -38.56
N ALA A 437 -21.64 -28.89 -38.97
CA ALA A 437 -20.75 -28.03 -38.23
C ALA A 437 -21.49 -27.34 -37.06
N GLU A 438 -20.79 -27.16 -35.94
CA GLU A 438 -21.31 -26.40 -34.80
C GLU A 438 -21.39 -24.90 -35.13
N GLU A 439 -22.37 -24.24 -34.54
CA GLU A 439 -22.58 -22.80 -34.69
C GLU A 439 -21.52 -22.05 -33.91
N LYS A 440 -20.68 -21.26 -34.62
CA LYS A 440 -19.86 -20.23 -33.99
C LYS A 440 -20.55 -18.87 -34.11
N PRO A 441 -20.59 -18.06 -33.04
CA PRO A 441 -21.07 -16.69 -33.13
C PRO A 441 -20.20 -15.89 -34.11
N SER A 442 -20.84 -15.18 -35.04
CA SER A 442 -20.14 -14.34 -36.03
C SER A 442 -19.83 -12.95 -35.46
N MET A 443 -18.82 -12.28 -36.03
CA MET A 443 -18.35 -10.94 -35.63
C MET A 443 -19.44 -9.84 -35.76
N TYR A 444 -20.54 -10.11 -36.48
CA TYR A 444 -21.66 -9.18 -36.70
C TYR A 444 -22.96 -9.61 -35.96
N GLY A 445 -22.85 -10.50 -34.97
CA GLY A 445 -23.97 -11.02 -34.19
C GLY A 445 -24.50 -12.36 -34.70
N ASN A 446 -25.56 -12.88 -34.06
CA ASN A 446 -26.25 -14.09 -34.51
C ASN A 446 -26.82 -13.87 -35.90
N SER A 447 -26.07 -14.24 -36.93
CA SER A 447 -26.61 -14.27 -38.27
C SER A 447 -27.53 -15.48 -38.37
N ASN A 448 -28.84 -15.26 -38.41
CA ASN A 448 -29.85 -16.26 -38.78
C ASN A 448 -29.69 -16.74 -40.25
N LEU A 449 -28.52 -16.53 -40.86
CA LEU A 449 -28.20 -16.91 -42.23
C LEU A 449 -27.95 -18.41 -42.24
N LEU A 450 -28.68 -19.10 -43.11
CA LEU A 450 -28.57 -20.53 -43.32
C LEU A 450 -27.38 -20.79 -44.26
N GLN A 451 -26.40 -21.56 -43.81
CA GLN A 451 -25.18 -21.82 -44.56
C GLN A 451 -24.99 -23.32 -44.82
N VAL A 452 -24.49 -23.62 -46.02
CA VAL A 452 -24.05 -24.97 -46.39
C VAL A 452 -22.67 -24.91 -47.03
N TRP A 453 -21.84 -25.92 -46.78
CA TRP A 453 -20.49 -26.00 -47.33
C TRP A 453 -20.34 -27.21 -48.24
N LEU A 454 -19.82 -26.98 -49.44
CA LEU A 454 -19.53 -28.01 -50.44
C LEU A 454 -18.05 -27.94 -50.80
N PRO A 455 -17.47 -29.03 -51.36
CA PRO A 455 -16.15 -28.94 -51.99
C PRO A 455 -16.14 -27.84 -53.05
N TYR A 456 -15.15 -26.94 -53.01
CA TYR A 456 -15.09 -25.83 -53.96
C TYR A 456 -15.04 -26.29 -55.41
N SER A 457 -14.46 -27.46 -55.69
CA SER A 457 -14.40 -28.09 -57.02
C SER A 457 -15.79 -28.47 -57.52
N THR A 458 -16.64 -29.04 -56.65
CA THR A 458 -18.03 -29.35 -56.95
C THR A 458 -18.84 -28.07 -57.19
N MET A 459 -18.65 -27.05 -56.34
CA MET A 459 -19.38 -25.79 -56.45
C MET A 459 -19.01 -25.00 -57.71
N SER A 460 -17.71 -24.88 -58.00
CA SER A 460 -17.21 -24.13 -59.15
C SER A 460 -17.56 -24.77 -60.48
N ASP A 461 -17.28 -26.08 -60.64
CA ASP A 461 -17.43 -26.75 -61.93
C ASP A 461 -18.88 -27.13 -62.24
N ARG A 462 -19.64 -27.60 -61.23
CA ARG A 462 -20.98 -28.15 -61.46
C ARG A 462 -22.13 -27.17 -61.17
N ILE A 463 -21.93 -26.13 -60.35
CA ILE A 463 -22.98 -25.16 -59.98
C ILE A 463 -22.75 -23.79 -60.60
N MET A 464 -21.52 -23.28 -60.55
CA MET A 464 -21.21 -21.91 -60.97
C MET A 464 -20.70 -21.81 -62.40
N GLY A 465 -20.00 -22.84 -62.90
CA GLY A 465 -19.35 -22.84 -64.21
C GLY A 465 -18.26 -21.76 -64.33
N GLN A 466 -17.59 -21.41 -63.22
CA GLN A 466 -16.63 -20.30 -63.17
C GLN A 466 -15.22 -20.79 -62.82
N SER A 467 -14.20 -20.15 -63.40
CA SER A 467 -12.78 -20.49 -63.19
C SER A 467 -12.06 -19.57 -62.19
N TRP A 468 -12.80 -18.70 -61.50
CA TRP A 468 -12.27 -17.69 -60.58
C TRP A 468 -12.88 -17.81 -59.18
N LEU A 469 -12.16 -17.29 -58.20
CA LEU A 469 -12.44 -17.39 -56.77
C LEU A 469 -12.92 -16.05 -56.20
N ASN A 470 -13.83 -16.08 -55.23
CA ASN A 470 -14.29 -14.85 -54.56
C ASN A 470 -13.27 -14.36 -53.53
N SER A 471 -12.62 -15.29 -52.83
CA SER A 471 -11.49 -15.00 -51.94
C SER A 471 -10.62 -16.24 -51.72
N ILE A 472 -9.42 -16.03 -51.18
CA ILE A 472 -8.54 -17.08 -50.68
C ILE A 472 -8.15 -16.73 -49.24
N THR A 473 -8.42 -17.62 -48.31
CA THR A 473 -8.01 -17.46 -46.91
C THR A 473 -6.76 -18.30 -46.67
N VAL A 474 -5.71 -17.66 -46.16
CA VAL A 474 -4.41 -18.29 -45.91
C VAL A 474 -4.13 -18.28 -44.41
N ARG A 475 -3.93 -19.46 -43.82
CA ARG A 475 -3.45 -19.58 -42.44
C ARG A 475 -1.93 -19.68 -42.42
N VAL A 476 -1.29 -18.76 -41.73
CA VAL A 476 0.15 -18.73 -41.53
C VAL A 476 0.54 -19.74 -40.44
N LYS A 477 1.70 -20.41 -40.58
CA LYS A 477 2.23 -21.31 -39.54
C LYS A 477 2.52 -20.57 -38.24
N ASP A 478 2.33 -21.27 -37.13
CA ASP A 478 2.63 -20.74 -35.80
C ASP A 478 4.13 -20.35 -35.70
N GLY A 479 4.39 -19.17 -35.14
CA GLY A 479 5.74 -18.63 -34.96
C GLY A 479 6.30 -17.81 -36.13
N VAL A 480 5.57 -17.69 -37.25
CA VAL A 480 5.93 -16.78 -38.35
C VAL A 480 5.18 -15.45 -38.18
N ASP A 481 5.86 -14.33 -38.41
CA ASP A 481 5.25 -13.00 -38.37
C ASP A 481 4.24 -12.82 -39.52
N SER A 482 2.99 -12.54 -39.15
CA SER A 482 1.85 -12.34 -40.06
C SER A 482 2.07 -11.18 -41.03
N ASP A 483 2.71 -10.10 -40.57
CA ASP A 483 2.97 -8.90 -41.37
C ASP A 483 4.02 -9.20 -42.46
N GLN A 484 5.02 -10.01 -42.13
CA GLN A 484 6.01 -10.49 -43.11
C GLN A 484 5.37 -11.47 -44.10
N ALA A 485 4.52 -12.38 -43.63
CA ALA A 485 3.80 -13.31 -44.49
C ALA A 485 2.89 -12.57 -45.48
N GLU A 486 2.18 -11.52 -45.05
CA GLU A 486 1.34 -10.68 -45.90
C GLU A 486 2.14 -9.93 -46.98
N GLN A 487 3.31 -9.39 -46.63
CA GLN A 487 4.20 -8.75 -47.61
C GLN A 487 4.73 -9.75 -48.64
N GLN A 488 5.10 -10.95 -48.21
CA GLN A 488 5.56 -12.02 -49.11
C GLN A 488 4.43 -12.53 -50.01
N LEU A 489 3.23 -12.69 -49.47
CA LEU A 489 2.02 -13.06 -50.21
C LEU A 489 1.68 -12.01 -51.27
N THR A 490 1.72 -10.74 -50.90
CA THR A 490 1.48 -9.62 -51.82
C THR A 490 2.52 -9.62 -52.95
N ARG A 491 3.79 -9.86 -52.63
CA ARG A 491 4.85 -9.94 -53.65
C ARG A 491 4.66 -11.13 -54.59
N LEU A 492 4.30 -12.30 -54.05
CA LEU A 492 4.07 -13.52 -54.83
C LEU A 492 2.92 -13.33 -55.84
N LEU A 493 1.77 -12.82 -55.39
CA LEU A 493 0.61 -12.63 -56.25
C LEU A 493 0.83 -11.51 -57.26
N THR A 494 1.47 -10.40 -56.86
CA THR A 494 1.82 -9.32 -57.81
C THR A 494 2.75 -9.82 -58.91
N LEU A 495 3.72 -10.68 -58.58
CA LEU A 495 4.61 -11.31 -59.57
C LEU A 495 3.83 -12.19 -60.55
N ARG A 496 2.86 -12.97 -60.06
CA ARG A 496 2.06 -13.89 -60.87
C ARG A 496 1.05 -13.17 -61.77
N HIS A 497 0.41 -12.12 -61.26
CA HIS A 497 -0.63 -11.39 -61.97
C HIS A 497 -0.05 -10.28 -62.87
N GLY A 498 1.20 -9.86 -62.63
CA GLY A 498 1.87 -8.75 -63.32
C GLY A 498 1.35 -7.36 -62.92
N LYS A 499 0.38 -7.29 -62.02
CA LYS A 499 -0.23 -6.07 -61.47
C LYS A 499 -0.80 -6.37 -60.09
N LYS A 500 -1.11 -5.32 -59.33
CA LYS A 500 -1.82 -5.45 -58.05
C LYS A 500 -3.32 -5.28 -58.28
N ASP A 501 -4.02 -6.39 -58.44
CA ASP A 501 -5.47 -6.51 -58.67
C ASP A 501 -6.19 -7.27 -57.54
N PHE A 502 -5.56 -7.32 -56.38
CA PHE A 502 -6.07 -7.89 -55.15
C PHE A 502 -5.70 -6.99 -53.98
N PHE A 503 -6.42 -7.16 -52.89
CA PHE A 503 -6.07 -6.61 -51.58
C PHE A 503 -6.14 -7.71 -50.52
N THR A 504 -5.40 -7.50 -49.43
CA THR A 504 -5.30 -8.42 -48.31
C THR A 504 -5.98 -7.83 -47.08
N TRP A 505 -6.56 -8.68 -46.26
CA TRP A 505 -7.08 -8.34 -44.94
C TRP A 505 -6.46 -9.28 -43.91
N ASN A 506 -5.67 -8.72 -43.00
CA ASN A 506 -4.90 -9.48 -42.02
C ASN A 506 -5.56 -9.36 -40.64
N MET A 507 -6.06 -10.48 -40.11
CA MET A 507 -6.76 -10.52 -38.81
C MET A 507 -5.82 -10.20 -37.64
N ASP A 508 -4.52 -10.46 -37.79
CA ASP A 508 -3.53 -10.18 -36.73
C ASP A 508 -3.33 -8.67 -36.50
N SER A 509 -3.45 -7.86 -37.56
CA SER A 509 -3.41 -6.39 -37.43
C SER A 509 -4.58 -5.84 -36.60
N VAL A 510 -5.76 -6.47 -36.72
CA VAL A 510 -6.96 -6.16 -35.92
C VAL A 510 -6.73 -6.59 -34.48
N LEU A 511 -6.16 -7.78 -34.25
CA LEU A 511 -5.83 -8.27 -32.93
C LEU A 511 -4.82 -7.35 -32.22
N LYS A 512 -3.73 -6.97 -32.88
CA LYS A 512 -2.74 -6.00 -32.36
C LYS A 512 -3.37 -4.63 -32.04
N THR A 513 -4.27 -4.15 -32.91
CA THR A 513 -4.97 -2.87 -32.70
C THR A 513 -5.92 -2.94 -31.51
N ALA A 514 -6.66 -4.04 -31.37
CA ALA A 514 -7.53 -4.30 -30.22
C ALA A 514 -6.71 -4.41 -28.92
N GLU A 515 -5.59 -5.15 -28.92
CA GLU A 515 -4.68 -5.23 -27.78
C GLU A 515 -4.17 -3.85 -27.35
N LYS A 516 -3.69 -3.05 -28.31
CA LYS A 516 -3.19 -1.69 -28.04
C LYS A 516 -4.28 -0.77 -27.51
N THR A 517 -5.50 -0.85 -28.06
CA THR A 517 -6.65 -0.05 -27.61
C THR A 517 -7.05 -0.44 -26.20
N THR A 518 -7.17 -1.74 -25.91
CA THR A 518 -7.50 -2.25 -24.57
C THR A 518 -6.41 -1.89 -23.55
N TYR A 519 -5.14 -1.98 -23.91
CA TYR A 519 -4.03 -1.54 -23.05
C TYR A 519 -4.10 -0.04 -22.76
N THR A 520 -4.41 0.78 -23.77
CA THR A 520 -4.54 2.24 -23.59
C THR A 520 -5.70 2.58 -22.66
N LEU A 521 -6.84 1.90 -22.81
CA LEU A 521 -7.99 2.03 -21.90
C LEU A 521 -7.61 1.63 -20.47
N GLN A 522 -6.90 0.50 -20.30
CA GLN A 522 -6.42 0.04 -19.00
C GLN A 522 -5.47 1.06 -18.34
N LEU A 523 -4.60 1.71 -19.12
CA LEU A 523 -3.71 2.75 -18.62
C LEU A 523 -4.48 3.96 -18.07
N PHE A 524 -5.50 4.45 -18.81
CA PHE A 524 -6.34 5.55 -18.33
C PHE A 524 -7.09 5.20 -17.04
N LEU A 525 -7.68 4.00 -16.98
CA LEU A 525 -8.39 3.54 -15.80
C LEU A 525 -7.47 3.37 -14.58
N THR A 526 -6.26 2.85 -14.80
CA THR A 526 -5.23 2.71 -13.76
C THR A 526 -4.78 4.10 -13.27
N LEU A 527 -4.63 5.08 -14.15
CA LEU A 527 -4.25 6.44 -13.79
C LEU A 527 -5.29 7.10 -12.86
N VAL A 528 -6.59 6.96 -13.17
CA VAL A 528 -7.67 7.46 -12.30
C VAL A 528 -7.60 6.80 -10.93
N ALA A 529 -7.36 5.48 -10.89
CA ALA A 529 -7.27 4.75 -9.65
C ALA A 529 -6.04 5.16 -8.81
N VAL A 530 -4.90 5.46 -9.44
CA VAL A 530 -3.72 6.04 -8.78
C VAL A 530 -4.03 7.41 -8.20
N ILE A 531 -4.78 8.27 -8.91
CA ILE A 531 -5.21 9.58 -8.39
C ILE A 531 -6.08 9.40 -7.14
N SER A 532 -7.03 8.46 -7.15
CA SER A 532 -7.86 8.16 -5.97
C SER A 532 -7.01 7.70 -4.77
N LEU A 533 -5.96 6.92 -5.02
CA LEU A 533 -5.03 6.50 -3.97
C LEU A 533 -4.23 7.69 -3.40
N VAL A 534 -3.76 8.61 -4.26
CA VAL A 534 -3.06 9.83 -3.82
C VAL A 534 -3.95 10.69 -2.94
N VAL A 535 -5.23 10.86 -3.31
CA VAL A 535 -6.22 11.59 -2.49
C VAL A 535 -6.39 10.92 -1.12
N GLY A 536 -6.49 9.59 -1.08
CA GLY A 536 -6.50 8.82 0.17
C GLY A 536 -5.24 9.04 1.01
N GLY A 537 -4.06 9.06 0.38
CA GLY A 537 -2.77 9.33 1.02
C GLY A 537 -2.67 10.73 1.63
N ILE A 538 -3.17 11.76 0.93
CA ILE A 538 -3.24 13.13 1.47
C ILE A 538 -4.13 13.18 2.73
N GLY A 539 -5.25 12.45 2.73
CA GLY A 539 -6.11 12.32 3.90
C GLY A 539 -5.37 11.74 5.11
N VAL A 540 -4.54 10.71 4.90
CA VAL A 540 -3.69 10.11 5.94
C VAL A 540 -2.71 11.16 6.49
N MET A 541 -2.03 11.90 5.61
CA MET A 541 -1.09 12.94 6.02
C MET A 541 -1.74 13.99 6.92
N ASN A 542 -2.91 14.52 6.51
CA ASN A 542 -3.62 15.56 7.27
C ASN A 542 -4.04 15.04 8.64
N ILE A 543 -4.59 13.83 8.72
CA ILE A 543 -5.02 13.26 9.99
C ILE A 543 -3.83 12.96 10.90
N MET A 544 -2.69 12.53 10.33
CA MET A 544 -1.46 12.37 11.09
C MET A 544 -0.91 13.71 11.60
N LEU A 545 -0.97 14.79 10.81
CA LEU A 545 -0.58 16.13 11.28
C LEU A 545 -1.45 16.58 12.46
N VAL A 546 -2.77 16.42 12.36
CA VAL A 546 -3.69 16.72 13.47
C VAL A 546 -3.35 15.87 14.70
N SER A 547 -3.10 14.57 14.51
CA SER A 547 -2.74 13.68 15.60
C SER A 547 -1.41 14.06 16.27
N VAL A 548 -0.43 14.56 15.51
CA VAL A 548 0.83 15.07 16.07
C VAL A 548 0.58 16.33 16.90
N THR A 549 -0.27 17.25 16.40
CA THR A 549 -0.60 18.47 17.14
C THR A 549 -1.33 18.20 18.45
N GLU A 550 -2.29 17.27 18.47
CA GLU A 550 -3.01 16.89 19.69
C GLU A 550 -2.13 16.16 20.70
N ARG A 551 -1.16 15.36 20.21
CA ARG A 551 -0.23 14.60 21.06
C ARG A 551 1.09 15.33 21.33
N THR A 552 1.18 16.64 21.05
CA THR A 552 2.41 17.44 21.26
C THR A 552 2.95 17.25 22.68
N ARG A 553 2.08 17.34 23.69
CA ARG A 553 2.46 17.15 25.10
C ARG A 553 2.96 15.73 25.40
N GLU A 554 2.34 14.71 24.81
CA GLU A 554 2.81 13.32 24.93
C GLU A 554 4.21 13.14 24.35
N ILE A 555 4.51 13.81 23.23
CA ILE A 555 5.82 13.81 22.59
C ILE A 555 6.85 14.49 23.50
N GLY A 556 6.51 15.65 24.07
CA GLY A 556 7.35 16.36 25.06
C GLY A 556 7.72 15.47 26.25
N ILE A 557 6.74 14.76 26.81
CA ILE A 557 6.95 13.82 27.93
C ILE A 557 7.91 12.70 27.53
N ARG A 558 7.70 12.08 26.36
CA ARG A 558 8.58 11.01 25.85
C ARG A 558 10.01 11.49 25.68
N MET A 559 10.20 12.68 25.11
CA MET A 559 11.53 13.27 24.93
C MET A 559 12.19 13.59 26.28
N ALA A 560 11.43 14.09 27.26
CA ALA A 560 11.93 14.39 28.60
C ALA A 560 12.38 13.13 29.35
N VAL A 561 11.66 12.02 29.22
CA VAL A 561 12.09 10.72 29.78
C VAL A 561 13.14 9.99 28.93
N GLY A 562 13.63 10.64 27.87
CA GLY A 562 14.82 10.22 27.13
C GLY A 562 14.58 9.43 25.85
N ALA A 563 13.41 9.58 25.23
CA ALA A 563 13.20 9.18 23.84
C ALA A 563 14.14 9.94 22.90
N ARG A 564 14.68 9.25 21.89
CA ARG A 564 15.42 9.88 20.79
C ARG A 564 14.45 10.49 19.78
N ALA A 565 14.93 11.43 18.98
CA ALA A 565 14.15 11.96 17.86
C ALA A 565 13.75 10.84 16.87
N SER A 566 14.64 9.85 16.68
CA SER A 566 14.38 8.66 15.87
C SER A 566 13.23 7.80 16.42
N ASP A 567 13.07 7.72 17.74
CA ASP A 567 12.04 6.87 18.37
C ASP A 567 10.64 7.46 18.13
N VAL A 568 10.54 8.79 18.25
CA VAL A 568 9.31 9.54 17.93
C VAL A 568 8.97 9.41 16.45
N LEU A 569 9.96 9.59 15.56
CA LEU A 569 9.80 9.41 14.12
C LEU A 569 9.30 7.99 13.78
N GLN A 570 9.96 6.97 14.30
CA GLN A 570 9.62 5.56 14.06
C GLN A 570 8.20 5.26 14.52
N GLN A 571 7.80 5.73 15.70
CA GLN A 571 6.46 5.47 16.23
C GLN A 571 5.36 6.00 15.30
N PHE A 572 5.42 7.28 14.92
CA PHE A 572 4.39 7.87 14.06
C PHE A 572 4.44 7.32 12.63
N LEU A 573 5.63 7.02 12.10
CA LEU A 573 5.77 6.40 10.79
C LEU A 573 5.19 4.99 10.78
N ILE A 574 5.44 4.19 11.81
CA ILE A 574 4.85 2.85 11.97
C ILE A 574 3.33 2.95 12.15
N GLU A 575 2.82 3.93 12.88
CA GLU A 575 1.37 4.18 12.99
C GLU A 575 0.76 4.45 11.61
N ALA A 576 1.34 5.34 10.80
CA ALA A 576 0.87 5.63 9.45
C ALA A 576 0.94 4.41 8.52
N VAL A 577 2.07 3.71 8.50
CA VAL A 577 2.25 2.51 7.66
C VAL A 577 1.29 1.40 8.08
N LEU A 578 1.07 1.19 9.37
CA LEU A 578 0.16 0.18 9.89
C LEU A 578 -1.29 0.47 9.49
N VAL A 579 -1.73 1.73 9.57
CA VAL A 579 -3.04 2.17 9.05
C VAL A 579 -3.17 1.85 7.56
N CYS A 580 -2.14 2.14 6.76
CA CYS A 580 -2.15 1.85 5.33
C CYS A 580 -2.12 0.36 4.99
N LEU A 581 -1.39 -0.44 5.77
CA LEU A 581 -1.32 -1.89 5.60
C LEU A 581 -2.65 -2.56 5.92
N VAL A 582 -3.26 -2.21 7.05
CA VAL A 582 -4.58 -2.73 7.43
C VAL A 582 -5.64 -2.26 6.46
N GLY A 583 -5.64 -0.97 6.10
CA GLY A 583 -6.54 -0.42 5.09
C GLY A 583 -6.37 -1.08 3.72
N GLY A 584 -5.13 -1.40 3.31
CA GLY A 584 -4.86 -2.11 2.07
C GLY A 584 -5.28 -3.56 2.07
N ALA A 585 -5.07 -4.29 3.17
CA ALA A 585 -5.58 -5.65 3.32
C ALA A 585 -7.11 -5.68 3.25
N LEU A 586 -7.79 -4.74 3.92
CA LEU A 586 -9.23 -4.60 3.86
C LEU A 586 -9.73 -4.17 2.46
N GLY A 587 -9.00 -3.30 1.77
CA GLY A 587 -9.29 -2.92 0.39
C GLY A 587 -9.17 -4.08 -0.60
N ILE A 588 -8.15 -4.93 -0.45
CA ILE A 588 -8.00 -6.16 -1.23
C ILE A 588 -9.16 -7.12 -0.95
N SER A 589 -9.51 -7.35 0.32
CA SER A 589 -10.65 -8.20 0.70
C SER A 589 -11.96 -7.65 0.14
N LEU A 590 -12.16 -6.34 0.14
CA LEU A 590 -13.33 -5.69 -0.45
C LEU A 590 -13.36 -5.86 -1.98
N SER A 591 -12.22 -5.75 -2.66
CA SER A 591 -12.11 -6.01 -4.10
C SER A 591 -12.41 -7.48 -4.43
N MET A 592 -11.92 -8.42 -3.62
CA MET A 592 -12.25 -9.84 -3.75
C MET A 592 -13.75 -10.09 -3.61
N PHE A 593 -14.38 -9.43 -2.64
CA PHE A 593 -15.83 -9.49 -2.45
C PHE A 593 -16.60 -8.90 -3.63
N ILE A 594 -16.16 -7.76 -4.18
CA ILE A 594 -16.76 -7.14 -5.38
C ILE A 594 -16.65 -8.08 -6.58
N ALA A 595 -15.48 -8.67 -6.82
CA ALA A 595 -15.27 -9.61 -7.92
C ALA A 595 -16.14 -10.87 -7.79
N PHE A 596 -16.23 -11.44 -6.58
CA PHE A 596 -17.11 -12.58 -6.31
C PHE A 596 -18.58 -12.23 -6.60
N MET A 597 -19.03 -11.04 -6.19
CA MET A 597 -20.37 -10.56 -6.53
C MET A 597 -20.55 -10.40 -8.03
N LEU A 598 -19.57 -9.83 -8.75
CA LEU A 598 -19.64 -9.70 -10.21
C LEU A 598 -19.73 -11.06 -10.93
N GLN A 599 -18.98 -12.07 -10.49
CA GLN A 599 -19.08 -13.43 -11.03
C GLN A 599 -20.48 -14.02 -10.85
N LEU A 600 -21.16 -13.72 -9.73
CA LEU A 600 -22.52 -14.19 -9.48
C LEU A 600 -23.55 -13.53 -10.41
N PHE A 601 -23.35 -12.25 -10.76
CA PHE A 601 -24.27 -11.50 -11.63
C PHE A 601 -23.95 -11.62 -13.12
N LEU A 602 -22.72 -11.99 -13.51
CA LEU A 602 -22.27 -12.05 -14.91
C LEU A 602 -21.70 -13.45 -15.25
N PRO A 603 -22.56 -14.46 -15.49
CA PRO A 603 -22.12 -15.80 -15.88
C PRO A 603 -21.45 -15.75 -17.25
N GLY A 604 -20.12 -15.95 -17.28
CA GLY A 604 -19.27 -15.89 -18.49
C GLY A 604 -17.99 -15.07 -18.29
N TRP A 605 -17.90 -14.28 -17.23
CA TRP A 605 -16.68 -13.52 -16.90
C TRP A 605 -15.79 -14.33 -15.97
N GLU A 606 -14.70 -14.90 -16.51
CA GLU A 606 -13.66 -15.55 -15.71
C GLU A 606 -12.77 -14.50 -15.05
N ILE A 607 -13.17 -14.06 -13.85
CA ILE A 607 -12.38 -13.09 -13.07
C ILE A 607 -11.22 -13.81 -12.37
N GLY A 608 -10.01 -13.63 -12.89
CA GLY A 608 -8.77 -14.15 -12.32
C GLY A 608 -8.03 -13.11 -11.47
N PHE A 609 -7.60 -13.50 -10.27
CA PHE A 609 -6.72 -12.66 -9.45
C PHE A 609 -5.27 -12.92 -9.79
N SER A 610 -4.59 -11.89 -10.30
CA SER A 610 -3.14 -11.93 -10.43
C SER A 610 -2.46 -11.67 -9.09
N LEU A 611 -1.60 -12.59 -8.67
CA LEU A 611 -0.76 -12.43 -7.48
C LEU A 611 0.14 -11.19 -7.59
N THR A 612 0.57 -10.83 -8.81
CA THR A 612 1.41 -9.63 -9.03
C THR A 612 0.61 -8.35 -8.81
N ALA A 613 -0.67 -8.31 -9.19
CA ALA A 613 -1.54 -7.16 -8.95
C ALA A 613 -1.79 -6.97 -7.44
N LEU A 614 -2.08 -8.06 -6.72
CA LEU A 614 -2.25 -8.05 -5.27
C LEU A 614 -0.98 -7.59 -4.55
N ALA A 615 0.18 -8.12 -4.94
CA ALA A 615 1.47 -7.71 -4.40
C ALA A 615 1.78 -6.23 -4.69
N SER A 616 1.50 -5.76 -5.91
CA SER A 616 1.69 -4.35 -6.26
C SER A 616 0.79 -3.42 -5.46
N ALA A 617 -0.46 -3.81 -5.20
CA ALA A 617 -1.39 -3.02 -4.40
C ALA A 617 -0.92 -2.91 -2.95
N PHE A 618 -0.43 -4.01 -2.37
CA PHE A 618 0.14 -4.04 -1.02
C PHE A 618 1.44 -3.23 -0.90
N LEU A 619 2.32 -3.31 -1.89
CA LEU A 619 3.54 -2.48 -1.94
C LEU A 619 3.19 -1.00 -2.08
N CYS A 620 2.19 -0.68 -2.92
CA CYS A 620 1.73 0.69 -3.13
C CYS A 620 1.11 1.27 -1.86
N SER A 621 0.30 0.50 -1.12
CA SER A 621 -0.27 0.94 0.16
C SER A 621 0.82 1.24 1.21
N THR A 622 1.82 0.36 1.29
CA THR A 622 2.98 0.52 2.19
C THR A 622 3.76 1.78 1.83
N PHE A 623 4.07 1.96 0.54
CA PHE A 623 4.80 3.13 0.04
C PHE A 623 4.04 4.42 0.30
N THR A 624 2.72 4.42 0.10
CA THR A 624 1.84 5.56 0.39
C THR A 624 1.89 5.92 1.87
N GLY A 625 1.86 4.93 2.77
CA GLY A 625 2.01 5.14 4.21
C GLY A 625 3.35 5.73 4.61
N ILE A 626 4.44 5.30 3.98
CA ILE A 626 5.77 5.87 4.23
C ILE A 626 5.82 7.33 3.73
N LEU A 627 5.39 7.57 2.48
CA LEU A 627 5.47 8.87 1.84
C LEU A 627 4.67 9.94 2.59
N PHE A 628 3.40 9.66 2.89
CA PHE A 628 2.49 10.60 3.53
C PHE A 628 2.64 10.62 5.06
N GLY A 629 3.15 9.55 5.68
CA GLY A 629 3.44 9.49 7.11
C GLY A 629 4.77 10.14 7.49
N TRP A 630 5.74 10.24 6.57
CA TRP A 630 7.09 10.71 6.89
C TRP A 630 7.15 12.19 7.28
N LEU A 631 6.44 13.07 6.59
CA LEU A 631 6.43 14.50 6.88
C LEU A 631 5.88 14.80 8.30
N PRO A 632 4.68 14.33 8.70
CA PRO A 632 4.18 14.55 10.06
C PRO A 632 5.08 13.91 11.12
N ALA A 633 5.59 12.70 10.87
CA ALA A 633 6.48 12.02 11.81
C ALA A 633 7.82 12.78 11.98
N ARG A 634 8.35 13.37 10.91
CA ARG A 634 9.56 14.21 10.95
C ARG A 634 9.31 15.52 11.68
N ASN A 635 8.13 16.12 11.52
CA ASN A 635 7.75 17.32 12.28
C ASN A 635 7.64 17.01 13.78
N ALA A 636 7.03 15.87 14.14
CA ALA A 636 6.94 15.41 15.52
C ALA A 636 8.32 15.22 16.18
N ALA A 637 9.26 14.60 15.45
CA ALA A 637 10.62 14.35 15.92
C ALA A 637 11.49 15.60 16.08
N ARG A 638 11.09 16.73 15.48
CA ARG A 638 11.81 18.02 15.53
C ARG A 638 11.24 18.99 16.57
N LEU A 639 10.18 18.60 17.27
CA LEU A 639 9.61 19.44 18.33
C LEU A 639 10.63 19.64 19.46
N ASP A 640 10.71 20.87 19.95
CA ASP A 640 11.45 21.16 21.17
C ASP A 640 10.67 20.57 22.36
N PRO A 641 11.30 19.75 23.24
CA PRO A 641 10.62 19.18 24.40
C PRO A 641 10.08 20.24 25.36
N VAL A 642 10.71 21.42 25.45
CA VAL A 642 10.25 22.52 26.33
C VAL A 642 8.95 23.09 25.80
N ASP A 643 8.92 23.49 24.52
CA ASP A 643 7.72 24.03 23.88
C ASP A 643 6.58 23.01 23.90
N ALA A 644 6.92 21.73 23.69
CA ALA A 644 5.95 20.64 23.69
C ALA A 644 5.32 20.40 25.07
N LEU A 645 6.07 20.58 26.16
CA LEU A 645 5.56 20.45 27.53
C LEU A 645 4.78 21.68 27.99
N ALA A 646 5.15 22.87 27.49
CA ALA A 646 4.53 24.14 27.84
C ALA A 646 3.19 24.40 27.10
N ARG A 647 2.97 23.75 25.94
CA ARG A 647 1.75 23.88 25.16
C ARG A 647 0.54 23.32 25.91
N GLU A 648 -0.50 24.14 26.09
CA GLU A 648 -1.80 23.75 26.66
C GLU A 648 -2.79 23.25 25.60
#